data_AF-A0A7V8VLK9-F1
#
_entry.id   AF-A0A7V8VLK9-F1
#
_cell.length_a   1.000
_cell.length_b   1.000
_cell.length_c   1.000
_cell.angle_alpha   90.00
_cell.angle_beta   90.00
_cell.angle_gamma   90.00
#
_symmetry.space_group_name_H-M   'P 1'
#
loop_
_entity.id
_entity.type
_entity.pdbx_description
1 polymer ?
#
loop_
_entity_poly.entity_id
_entity_poly.type
_entity_poly.pdbx_seq_one_letter_code
_entity_poly.pdbx_strand_id
1 'polypeptide(L)'
;MNQPDRRINLSGIHAINWYGYTHDYIPVAGNLLLAGVMGSGKSILMDLIQHVLVGHQKSRYNVSATGASSGRTLKGYCLGDLKNEVGGITQFMRPRGAITVIALEFAWPGSTQRETWGFRIVFENATQPRPSRNDPFFIRAALGKHELISGNPSRPLSDAEFKELVNTHDGRIFDTIEDYRRDMANHVHLNFDRDTLDYLLPSAMSFTFLEGGFNRFCRQYILPNEPLKTDDVRESYLAFKKLEVDLREIRDKVTRLEQICGAFDQWKSASADLVCFDLLQHEFAWKAACDSEKEGAAQIARMEKESSEATKQLAAARAEKELKDADRTRLLALFNATEDGAAFLLLKQDNKSLVAEIERLRAIGKTIGEALQTRVRQTQLWLEEATRASFKADKKIIAAAEYACANLAQAESHQIRDRTRALAGAIKAARDSLEAATREHRNRYAANLAEMRKLRAAIEALRSGVLVENSTLLATLNRELPRRNGQSAARALRQLCEINDERWRPALEVAFAQKFAVVVDDADYNDADRIFHDLKENVFPESLVIPARARKLPGQCKLGSLAEKLDTSHELARRIVDHLLGDVLCVDSREELAAKEKAILPDGYMIRGAFNVRLRHYDYRPCIGERGLERQRGFLQDKFDEFKRDNEVMQPAIDAVDALVVQFDQYRLSAESLHDDLAEATRLPEREDKLRRNIAELDRVRAAGFEDKERDLAALDSRLAALQNEIEA
;
A
#
# COMPACT_ATOMS: atom_id res chain seq x y z
N MET A 1 -94.27 -5.02 -4.14
CA MET A 1 -93.44 -3.83 -3.80
C MET A 1 -92.46 -3.63 -4.94
N ASN A 2 -92.59 -2.53 -5.68
CA ASN A 2 -91.69 -2.19 -6.78
C ASN A 2 -90.25 -2.13 -6.25
N GLN A 3 -89.35 -2.91 -6.86
CA GLN A 3 -87.91 -2.71 -6.63
C GLN A 3 -87.61 -1.22 -6.90
N PRO A 4 -86.86 -0.54 -6.02
CA PRO A 4 -86.41 0.81 -6.33
C PRO A 4 -85.63 0.73 -7.64
N ASP A 5 -86.05 1.52 -8.62
CA ASP A 5 -85.39 1.56 -9.92
C ASP A 5 -83.91 1.83 -9.66
N ARG A 6 -83.02 0.95 -10.15
CA ARG A 6 -81.56 1.08 -9.98
C ARG A 6 -80.88 1.67 -11.22
N ARG A 7 -81.68 2.13 -12.19
CA ARG A 7 -81.20 2.63 -13.48
C ARG A 7 -80.60 4.02 -13.34
N ILE A 8 -79.33 4.15 -13.72
CA ILE A 8 -78.67 5.43 -13.93
C ILE A 8 -79.22 6.02 -15.23
N ASN A 9 -79.73 7.25 -15.17
CA ASN A 9 -80.34 7.91 -16.31
C ASN A 9 -79.41 9.01 -16.84
N LEU A 10 -79.23 9.08 -18.16
CA LEU A 10 -78.66 10.25 -18.81
C LEU A 10 -79.66 11.41 -18.63
N SER A 11 -79.22 12.49 -17.98
CA SER A 11 -80.07 13.65 -17.67
C SER A 11 -79.76 14.90 -18.49
N GLY A 12 -78.60 14.97 -19.11
CA GLY A 12 -78.18 16.17 -19.85
C GLY A 12 -77.05 15.90 -20.82
N ILE A 13 -77.01 16.65 -21.92
CA ILE A 13 -75.92 16.65 -22.90
C ILE A 13 -75.44 18.08 -23.08
N HIS A 14 -74.13 18.29 -22.87
CA HIS A 14 -73.45 19.56 -23.11
C HIS A 14 -72.71 19.50 -24.44
N ALA A 15 -73.00 20.47 -25.33
CA ALA A 15 -72.35 20.60 -26.63
C ALA A 15 -71.93 22.07 -26.86
N ILE A 16 -70.67 22.38 -26.54
CA ILE A 16 -70.09 23.71 -26.66
C ILE A 16 -69.05 23.68 -27.78
N ASN A 17 -69.23 24.52 -28.80
CA ASN A 17 -68.43 24.57 -30.03
C ASN A 17 -68.28 23.22 -30.74
N TRP A 18 -69.25 22.32 -30.62
CA TRP A 18 -69.28 21.04 -31.32
C TRP A 18 -70.03 21.17 -32.64
N TYR A 19 -69.30 21.25 -33.76
CA TYR A 19 -69.83 21.55 -35.09
C TYR A 19 -70.66 22.84 -35.07
N GLY A 20 -71.94 22.76 -35.41
CA GLY A 20 -72.90 23.87 -35.37
C GLY A 20 -73.44 24.18 -33.97
N TYR A 21 -73.24 23.31 -32.97
CA TYR A 21 -73.62 23.59 -31.59
C TYR A 21 -72.62 24.59 -31.00
N THR A 22 -73.14 25.73 -30.55
CA THR A 22 -72.28 26.83 -30.08
C THR A 22 -72.15 26.78 -28.56
N HIS A 23 -73.28 26.80 -27.86
CA HIS A 23 -73.35 26.82 -26.39
C HIS A 23 -74.60 26.07 -25.93
N ASP A 24 -74.79 24.83 -26.38
CA ASP A 24 -76.08 24.14 -26.24
C ASP A 24 -76.06 23.13 -25.09
N TYR A 25 -77.14 23.15 -24.30
CA TYR A 25 -77.43 22.16 -23.26
C TYR A 25 -78.77 21.52 -23.58
N ILE A 26 -78.79 20.18 -23.67
CA ILE A 26 -79.97 19.41 -24.03
C ILE A 26 -80.36 18.58 -22.79
N PRO A 27 -81.41 18.95 -22.06
CA PRO A 27 -81.92 18.13 -20.97
C PRO A 27 -82.53 16.84 -21.52
N VAL A 28 -82.19 15.72 -20.91
CA VAL A 28 -82.66 14.38 -21.30
C VAL A 28 -83.55 13.85 -20.18
N ALA A 29 -84.80 13.53 -20.51
CA ALA A 29 -85.73 12.92 -19.58
C ALA A 29 -86.52 11.82 -20.31
N GLY A 30 -86.43 10.59 -19.81
CA GLY A 30 -87.08 9.44 -20.44
C GLY A 30 -86.59 9.23 -21.88
N ASN A 31 -87.52 9.12 -22.82
CA ASN A 31 -87.21 8.90 -24.24
C ASN A 31 -87.07 10.24 -24.97
N LEU A 32 -85.88 10.52 -25.52
CA LEU A 32 -85.62 11.71 -26.33
C LEU A 32 -85.75 11.41 -27.83
N LEU A 33 -86.63 12.12 -28.52
CA LEU A 33 -86.76 12.06 -29.98
C LEU A 33 -86.10 13.28 -30.65
N LEU A 34 -85.06 13.04 -31.45
CA LEU A 34 -84.38 14.08 -32.24
C LEU A 34 -84.98 14.20 -33.66
N ALA A 35 -85.95 15.09 -33.82
CA ALA A 35 -86.57 15.41 -35.11
C ALA A 35 -85.79 16.50 -35.88
N GLY A 36 -85.94 16.56 -37.21
CA GLY A 36 -85.15 17.46 -38.08
C GLY A 36 -84.91 16.89 -39.47
N VAL A 37 -84.56 17.76 -40.42
CA VAL A 37 -84.30 17.40 -41.83
C VAL A 37 -82.95 16.66 -41.96
N MET A 38 -82.76 15.86 -43.01
CA MET A 38 -81.45 15.26 -43.32
C MET A 38 -80.37 16.36 -43.36
N GLY A 39 -79.27 16.16 -42.64
CA GLY A 39 -78.18 17.16 -42.53
C GLY A 39 -78.32 18.18 -41.39
N SER A 40 -79.40 18.15 -40.61
CA SER A 40 -79.61 19.06 -39.45
C SER A 40 -78.73 18.82 -38.22
N GLY A 41 -77.76 17.91 -38.28
CA GLY A 41 -76.81 17.66 -37.18
C GLY A 41 -77.18 16.53 -36.20
N LYS A 42 -78.23 15.74 -36.46
CA LYS A 42 -78.66 14.64 -35.55
C LYS A 42 -77.59 13.59 -35.26
N SER A 43 -76.92 13.09 -36.31
CA SER A 43 -75.84 12.11 -36.17
C SER A 43 -74.63 12.67 -35.43
N ILE A 44 -74.46 13.99 -35.41
CA ILE A 44 -73.35 14.68 -34.74
C ILE A 44 -73.50 14.62 -33.23
N LEU A 45 -74.73 14.66 -32.73
CA LEU A 45 -75.03 14.46 -31.31
C LEU A 45 -74.83 13.00 -30.88
N MET A 46 -75.16 12.04 -31.74
CA MET A 46 -74.87 10.62 -31.50
C MET A 46 -73.37 10.34 -31.43
N ASP A 47 -72.60 10.91 -32.37
CA ASP A 47 -71.14 10.83 -32.37
C ASP A 47 -70.52 11.49 -31.11
N LEU A 48 -71.15 12.55 -30.57
CA LEU A 48 -70.76 13.17 -29.29
C LEU A 48 -70.93 12.19 -28.13
N ILE A 49 -72.10 11.56 -28.02
CA ILE A 49 -72.39 10.57 -26.97
C ILE A 49 -71.39 9.40 -27.06
N GLN A 50 -71.12 8.92 -28.29
CA GLN A 50 -70.12 7.88 -28.53
C GLN A 50 -68.74 8.30 -28.02
N HIS A 51 -68.34 9.54 -28.34
CA HIS A 51 -67.03 10.03 -28.01
C HIS A 51 -66.81 10.13 -26.50
N VAL A 52 -67.82 10.60 -25.77
CA VAL A 52 -67.74 10.72 -24.31
C VAL A 52 -67.61 9.34 -23.65
N LEU A 53 -68.33 8.32 -24.12
CA LEU A 53 -68.34 6.99 -23.47
C LEU A 53 -67.20 6.05 -23.91
N VAL A 54 -66.82 6.11 -25.19
CA VAL A 54 -65.87 5.13 -25.80
C VAL A 54 -64.49 5.75 -26.08
N GLY A 55 -64.41 7.07 -26.26
CA GLY A 55 -63.17 7.81 -26.52
C GLY A 55 -62.72 7.80 -27.99
N HIS A 56 -61.82 8.72 -28.36
CA HIS A 56 -61.45 9.01 -29.76
C HIS A 56 -60.97 7.81 -30.59
N GLN A 57 -60.08 6.98 -30.05
CA GLN A 57 -59.40 5.92 -30.82
C GLN A 57 -60.32 4.74 -31.18
N LYS A 58 -61.39 4.52 -30.41
CA LYS A 58 -62.37 3.45 -30.63
C LYS A 58 -63.71 3.98 -31.15
N SER A 59 -63.88 5.30 -31.25
CA SER A 59 -65.06 5.93 -31.84
C SER A 59 -65.04 5.78 -33.36
N ARG A 60 -66.15 5.29 -33.92
CA ARG A 60 -66.39 5.22 -35.37
C ARG A 60 -67.39 6.31 -35.73
N TYR A 61 -66.89 7.50 -36.09
CA TYR A 61 -67.75 8.63 -36.44
C TYR A 61 -68.57 8.32 -37.69
N ASN A 62 -69.88 8.16 -37.51
CA ASN A 62 -70.90 8.00 -38.53
C ASN A 62 -70.52 7.07 -39.71
N VAL A 63 -70.48 5.78 -39.45
CA VAL A 63 -70.56 4.73 -40.49
C VAL A 63 -72.04 4.59 -40.87
N SER A 64 -72.39 4.81 -42.13
CA SER A 64 -73.76 4.58 -42.59
C SER A 64 -74.12 3.09 -42.48
N ALA A 65 -75.41 2.76 -42.43
CA ALA A 65 -75.90 1.37 -42.42
C ALA A 65 -75.39 0.51 -43.60
N THR A 66 -74.83 1.14 -44.63
CA THR A 66 -74.20 0.53 -45.81
C THR A 66 -72.68 0.31 -45.70
N GLY A 67 -72.06 0.62 -44.55
CA GLY A 67 -70.65 0.31 -44.28
C GLY A 67 -69.61 1.26 -44.90
N ALA A 68 -70.04 2.35 -45.56
CA ALA A 68 -69.12 3.35 -46.09
C ALA A 68 -68.61 4.28 -44.96
N SER A 69 -67.28 4.37 -44.79
CA SER A 69 -66.65 5.30 -43.85
C SER A 69 -66.86 6.74 -44.32
N SER A 70 -67.60 7.55 -43.56
CA SER A 70 -67.69 8.98 -43.85
C SER A 70 -66.39 9.68 -43.43
N GLY A 71 -65.89 10.64 -44.24
CA GLY A 71 -64.65 11.40 -43.96
C GLY A 71 -64.72 12.38 -42.77
N ARG A 72 -65.56 12.10 -41.76
CA ARG A 72 -65.73 12.95 -40.58
C ARG A 72 -64.62 12.69 -39.57
N THR A 73 -64.07 13.77 -39.03
CA THR A 73 -62.94 13.73 -38.10
C THR A 73 -63.25 14.54 -36.85
N LEU A 74 -62.57 14.23 -35.74
CA LEU A 74 -62.67 15.01 -34.50
C LEU A 74 -62.35 16.50 -34.74
N LYS A 75 -61.32 16.77 -35.55
CA LYS A 75 -60.96 18.13 -35.99
C LYS A 75 -62.12 18.83 -36.70
N GLY A 76 -62.80 18.13 -37.61
CA GLY A 76 -63.96 18.65 -38.31
C GLY A 76 -65.13 18.97 -37.38
N TYR A 77 -65.31 18.21 -36.29
CA TYR A 77 -66.31 18.51 -35.28
C TYR A 77 -65.92 19.72 -34.42
N CYS A 78 -64.70 19.81 -33.89
CA CYS A 78 -64.30 20.95 -33.05
C CYS A 78 -64.24 22.29 -33.84
N LEU A 79 -63.68 22.27 -35.05
CA LEU A 79 -63.47 23.50 -35.84
C LEU A 79 -64.64 23.84 -36.77
N GLY A 80 -65.60 22.92 -36.96
CA GLY A 80 -66.75 23.07 -37.84
C GLY A 80 -66.36 22.99 -39.32
N ASP A 81 -66.19 21.78 -39.84
CA ASP A 81 -65.84 21.56 -41.26
C ASP A 81 -66.98 22.00 -42.20
N LEU A 82 -66.68 22.96 -43.09
CA LEU A 82 -67.61 23.49 -44.08
C LEU A 82 -67.70 22.61 -45.35
N LYS A 83 -66.88 21.56 -45.45
CA LYS A 83 -66.74 20.66 -46.61
C LYS A 83 -66.48 21.40 -47.93
N ASN A 84 -65.86 22.57 -47.83
CA ASN A 84 -65.46 23.39 -48.95
C ASN A 84 -63.93 23.48 -48.95
N GLU A 85 -63.32 23.24 -50.10
CA GLU A 85 -61.88 23.39 -50.30
C GLU A 85 -61.63 24.58 -51.22
N VAL A 86 -60.78 25.50 -50.78
CA VAL A 86 -60.31 26.64 -51.59
C VAL A 86 -58.81 26.51 -51.71
N GLY A 87 -58.29 26.28 -52.93
CA GLY A 87 -56.86 26.09 -53.17
C GLY A 87 -56.26 24.83 -52.50
N GLY A 88 -57.06 23.77 -52.30
CA GLY A 88 -56.62 22.53 -51.65
C GLY A 88 -56.56 22.59 -50.12
N ILE A 89 -57.07 23.67 -49.51
CA ILE A 89 -57.16 23.82 -48.05
C ILE A 89 -58.63 23.77 -47.63
N THR A 90 -58.96 22.80 -46.78
CA THR A 90 -60.30 22.65 -46.18
C THR A 90 -60.64 23.87 -45.31
N GLN A 91 -61.80 24.47 -45.54
CA GLN A 91 -62.28 25.63 -44.79
C GLN A 91 -63.06 25.19 -43.55
N PHE A 92 -62.79 25.85 -42.43
CA PHE A 92 -63.44 25.60 -41.15
C PHE A 92 -64.19 26.86 -40.67
N MET A 93 -65.31 26.67 -39.96
CA MET A 93 -66.08 27.75 -39.33
C MET A 93 -65.25 28.54 -38.31
N ARG A 94 -64.30 27.87 -37.65
CA ARG A 94 -63.44 28.44 -36.60
C ARG A 94 -61.95 28.32 -36.98
N PRO A 95 -61.46 29.07 -37.99
CA PRO A 95 -60.10 28.88 -38.52
C PRO A 95 -59.00 29.33 -37.54
N ARG A 96 -59.32 30.24 -36.61
CA ARG A 96 -58.43 30.75 -35.56
C ARG A 96 -58.37 29.88 -34.29
N GLY A 97 -58.88 28.66 -34.35
CA GLY A 97 -58.95 27.75 -33.21
C GLY A 97 -60.25 27.85 -32.42
N ALA A 98 -60.51 26.84 -31.60
CA ALA A 98 -61.70 26.71 -30.77
C ALA A 98 -61.43 25.87 -29.51
N ILE A 99 -62.05 26.27 -28.40
CA ILE A 99 -62.21 25.44 -27.20
C ILE A 99 -63.58 24.77 -27.32
N THR A 100 -63.58 23.45 -27.40
CA THR A 100 -64.76 22.61 -27.54
C THR A 100 -64.95 21.82 -26.26
N VAL A 101 -66.15 21.84 -25.69
CA VAL A 101 -66.48 21.07 -24.49
C VAL A 101 -67.70 20.21 -24.80
N ILE A 102 -67.54 18.90 -24.59
CA ILE A 102 -68.61 17.92 -24.76
C ILE A 102 -68.71 17.09 -23.48
N ALA A 103 -69.92 16.96 -22.94
CA ALA A 103 -70.12 16.20 -21.70
C ALA A 103 -71.52 15.60 -21.62
N LEU A 104 -71.63 14.54 -20.82
CA LEU A 104 -72.86 13.83 -20.50
C LEU A 104 -73.07 13.87 -18.98
N GLU A 105 -74.30 14.19 -18.58
CA GLU A 105 -74.71 14.22 -17.18
C GLU A 105 -75.54 12.98 -16.85
N PHE A 106 -75.21 12.32 -15.74
CA PHE A 106 -75.89 11.11 -15.27
C PHE A 106 -76.51 11.33 -13.90
N ALA A 107 -77.66 10.69 -13.70
CA ALA A 107 -78.50 10.82 -12.52
C ALA A 107 -78.78 9.46 -11.90
N TRP A 108 -78.57 9.35 -10.59
CA TRP A 108 -78.92 8.15 -9.85
C TRP A 108 -80.35 8.21 -9.33
N PRO A 109 -81.08 7.09 -9.41
CA PRO A 109 -82.47 7.03 -8.98
C PRO A 109 -82.56 7.12 -7.46
N GLY A 110 -83.43 8.00 -6.95
CA GLY A 110 -83.62 8.21 -5.50
C GLY A 110 -82.46 8.90 -4.77
N SER A 111 -81.45 9.40 -5.50
CA SER A 111 -80.30 10.12 -4.96
C SER A 111 -80.20 11.54 -5.54
N THR A 112 -79.57 12.46 -4.81
CA THR A 112 -79.16 13.77 -5.31
C THR A 112 -77.84 13.69 -6.10
N GLN A 113 -77.19 12.52 -6.16
CA GLN A 113 -75.95 12.31 -6.91
C GLN A 113 -76.16 12.58 -8.39
N ARG A 114 -75.32 13.48 -8.91
CA ARG A 114 -75.18 13.82 -10.32
C ARG A 114 -73.72 13.75 -10.69
N GLU A 115 -73.44 13.21 -11.85
CA GLU A 115 -72.08 13.09 -12.37
C GLU A 115 -72.02 13.56 -13.81
N THR A 116 -71.09 14.45 -14.09
CA THR A 116 -70.83 14.97 -15.43
C THR A 116 -69.49 14.46 -15.92
N TRP A 117 -69.52 13.74 -17.03
CA TRP A 117 -68.35 13.13 -17.66
C TRP A 117 -68.15 13.73 -19.04
N GLY A 118 -66.95 14.17 -19.40
CA GLY A 118 -66.75 14.84 -20.67
C GLY A 118 -65.31 15.02 -21.11
N PHE A 119 -65.16 15.75 -22.21
CA PHE A 119 -63.88 16.11 -22.82
C PHE A 119 -63.82 17.62 -23.06
N ARG A 120 -62.69 18.22 -22.72
CA ARG A 120 -62.33 19.58 -23.11
C ARG A 120 -61.23 19.50 -24.17
N ILE A 121 -61.56 19.92 -25.38
CA ILE A 121 -60.72 19.78 -26.57
C ILE A 121 -60.34 21.16 -27.08
N VAL A 122 -59.05 21.42 -27.21
CA VAL A 122 -58.52 22.72 -27.63
C VAL A 122 -57.73 22.56 -28.92
N PHE A 123 -58.14 23.30 -29.94
CA PHE A 123 -57.34 23.56 -31.14
C PHE A 123 -56.97 25.03 -31.16
N GLU A 124 -55.69 25.36 -31.27
CA GLU A 124 -55.26 26.77 -31.31
C GLU A 124 -55.44 27.39 -32.69
N ASN A 125 -55.40 26.57 -33.75
CA ASN A 125 -55.67 27.00 -35.12
C ASN A 125 -56.09 25.82 -36.01
N ALA A 126 -56.56 26.14 -37.21
CA ALA A 126 -56.96 25.13 -38.19
C ALA A 126 -55.78 24.43 -38.90
N THR A 127 -54.53 24.88 -38.75
CA THR A 127 -53.38 24.23 -39.38
C THR A 127 -52.90 23.00 -38.59
N GLN A 128 -53.19 22.94 -37.29
CA GLN A 128 -52.85 21.79 -36.45
C GLN A 128 -53.65 20.52 -36.85
N PRO A 129 -52.99 19.37 -37.06
CA PRO A 129 -53.68 18.12 -37.42
C PRO A 129 -54.32 17.40 -36.22
N ARG A 130 -53.84 17.68 -34.99
CA ARG A 130 -54.30 17.09 -33.73
C ARG A 130 -54.62 18.20 -32.73
N PRO A 131 -55.50 17.95 -31.73
CA PRO A 131 -55.78 18.95 -30.71
C PRO A 131 -54.53 19.25 -29.87
N SER A 132 -54.31 20.52 -29.52
CA SER A 132 -53.25 20.95 -28.60
C SER A 132 -53.48 20.42 -27.20
N ARG A 133 -54.75 20.32 -26.79
CA ARG A 133 -55.17 19.65 -25.55
C ARG A 133 -56.44 18.85 -25.76
N ASN A 134 -56.50 17.69 -25.12
CA ASN A 134 -57.66 16.81 -25.13
C ASN A 134 -57.78 16.23 -23.73
N ASP A 135 -58.42 17.01 -22.85
CA ASP A 135 -58.45 16.76 -21.41
C ASP A 135 -59.79 16.06 -21.07
N PRO A 136 -59.81 14.74 -20.80
CA PRO A 136 -60.98 14.07 -20.26
C PRO A 136 -61.20 14.52 -18.81
N PHE A 137 -62.44 14.73 -18.42
CA PHE A 137 -62.76 15.23 -17.08
C PHE A 137 -64.02 14.58 -16.50
N PHE A 138 -64.06 14.58 -15.17
CA PHE A 138 -65.16 14.13 -14.34
C PHE A 138 -65.49 15.23 -13.33
N ILE A 139 -66.78 15.50 -13.13
CA ILE A 139 -67.28 16.41 -12.10
C ILE A 139 -68.45 15.74 -11.37
N ARG A 140 -68.43 15.76 -10.04
CA ARG A 140 -69.47 15.16 -9.19
C ARG A 140 -70.65 16.11 -8.93
N ALA A 141 -71.11 16.79 -9.98
CA ALA A 141 -72.25 17.68 -9.96
C ALA A 141 -72.91 17.74 -11.34
N ALA A 142 -74.16 18.24 -11.38
CA ALA A 142 -74.77 18.69 -12.64
C ALA A 142 -74.26 20.10 -12.94
N LEU A 143 -73.92 20.37 -14.19
CA LEU A 143 -73.37 21.66 -14.62
C LEU A 143 -74.43 22.47 -15.36
N GLY A 144 -74.61 23.71 -14.97
CA GLY A 144 -75.37 24.67 -15.76
C GLY A 144 -74.61 25.09 -17.02
N LYS A 145 -75.35 25.42 -18.09
CA LYS A 145 -74.77 26.04 -19.31
C LYS A 145 -73.90 27.27 -18.99
N HIS A 146 -74.31 28.07 -18.01
CA HIS A 146 -73.62 29.30 -17.62
C HIS A 146 -72.30 29.04 -16.86
N GLU A 147 -72.08 27.84 -16.35
CA GLU A 147 -70.87 27.50 -15.61
C GLU A 147 -69.70 27.13 -16.53
N LEU A 148 -69.99 26.65 -17.75
CA LEU A 148 -68.98 26.28 -18.74
C LEU A 148 -68.56 27.44 -19.67
N ILE A 149 -69.11 28.63 -19.45
CA ILE A 149 -68.97 29.79 -20.33
C ILE A 149 -68.70 31.04 -19.47
N SER A 150 -67.68 31.84 -19.82
CA SER A 150 -67.37 33.12 -19.15
C SER A 150 -67.39 34.30 -20.12
N GLY A 151 -67.59 35.51 -19.59
CA GLY A 151 -67.43 36.79 -20.31
C GLY A 151 -68.59 37.26 -21.20
N ASN A 152 -68.44 38.48 -21.76
CA ASN A 152 -69.34 39.09 -22.73
C ASN A 152 -68.51 39.67 -23.91
N PRO A 153 -68.54 39.09 -25.12
CA PRO A 153 -69.39 37.98 -25.56
C PRO A 153 -69.01 36.63 -24.92
N SER A 154 -70.02 35.76 -24.77
CA SER A 154 -69.91 34.43 -24.16
C SER A 154 -68.86 33.54 -24.83
N ARG A 155 -67.79 33.20 -24.10
CA ARG A 155 -66.73 32.29 -24.53
C ARG A 155 -66.64 31.07 -23.60
N PRO A 156 -66.19 29.90 -24.08
CA PRO A 156 -65.87 28.77 -23.19
C PRO A 156 -64.79 29.14 -22.16
N LEU A 157 -64.81 28.49 -21.00
CA LEU A 157 -63.83 28.73 -19.94
C LEU A 157 -62.38 28.56 -20.41
N SER A 158 -61.51 29.45 -19.93
CA SER A 158 -60.06 29.30 -20.04
C SER A 158 -59.54 28.13 -19.21
N ASP A 159 -58.28 27.75 -19.39
CA ASP A 159 -57.69 26.60 -18.69
C ASP A 159 -57.71 26.75 -17.15
N ALA A 160 -57.46 27.98 -16.67
CA ALA A 160 -57.45 28.29 -15.24
C ALA A 160 -58.86 28.25 -14.65
N GLU A 161 -59.82 28.94 -15.30
CA GLU A 161 -61.23 28.95 -14.87
C GLU A 161 -61.83 27.53 -14.89
N PHE A 162 -61.46 26.71 -15.87
CA PHE A 162 -61.95 25.33 -15.96
C PHE A 162 -61.39 24.43 -14.85
N LYS A 163 -60.09 24.54 -14.51
CA LYS A 163 -59.50 23.80 -13.38
C LYS A 163 -60.11 24.20 -12.05
N GLU A 164 -60.43 25.48 -11.88
CA GLU A 164 -61.13 25.98 -10.70
C GLU A 164 -62.55 25.40 -10.58
N LEU A 165 -63.29 25.34 -11.70
CA LEU A 165 -64.61 24.69 -11.74
C LEU A 165 -64.56 23.21 -11.34
N VAL A 166 -63.59 22.47 -11.87
CA VAL A 166 -63.38 21.05 -11.55
C VAL A 166 -63.07 20.86 -10.06
N ASN A 167 -62.16 21.66 -9.51
CA ASN A 167 -61.79 21.58 -8.10
C ASN A 167 -62.95 21.96 -7.16
N THR A 168 -63.78 22.93 -7.55
CA THR A 168 -64.95 23.38 -6.75
C THR A 168 -65.98 22.27 -6.57
N HIS A 169 -66.10 21.36 -7.54
CA HIS A 169 -67.10 20.30 -7.57
C HIS A 169 -66.53 18.89 -7.33
N ASP A 170 -65.39 18.80 -6.63
CA ASP A 170 -64.71 17.53 -6.32
C ASP A 170 -64.50 16.65 -7.57
N GLY A 171 -64.13 17.31 -8.68
CA GLY A 171 -63.91 16.69 -9.97
C GLY A 171 -62.44 16.36 -10.22
N ARG A 172 -62.19 15.64 -11.31
CA ARG A 172 -60.85 15.22 -11.74
C ARG A 172 -60.66 15.42 -13.23
N ILE A 173 -59.47 15.89 -13.62
CA ILE A 173 -58.97 15.84 -15.00
C ILE A 173 -58.03 14.65 -15.11
N PHE A 174 -58.19 13.85 -16.16
CA PHE A 174 -57.40 12.65 -16.39
C PHE A 174 -56.28 12.90 -17.40
N ASP A 175 -55.12 12.28 -17.19
CA ASP A 175 -54.00 12.38 -18.13
C ASP A 175 -54.20 11.47 -19.36
N THR A 176 -54.92 10.36 -19.17
CA THR A 176 -55.17 9.38 -20.24
C THR A 176 -56.66 9.04 -20.37
N ILE A 177 -57.07 8.72 -21.59
CA ILE A 177 -58.43 8.24 -21.88
C ILE A 177 -58.67 6.89 -21.21
N GLU A 178 -57.65 6.05 -21.05
CA GLU A 178 -57.80 4.74 -20.41
C GLU A 178 -58.08 4.86 -18.91
N ASP A 179 -57.43 5.80 -18.21
CA ASP A 179 -57.70 6.07 -16.79
C ASP A 179 -59.10 6.66 -16.61
N TYR A 180 -59.49 7.61 -17.45
CA TYR A 180 -60.85 8.15 -17.49
C TYR A 180 -61.91 7.05 -17.64
N ARG A 181 -61.69 6.11 -18.57
CA ARG A 181 -62.63 5.01 -18.82
C ARG A 181 -62.59 3.94 -17.74
N ARG A 182 -61.43 3.69 -17.13
CA ARG A 182 -61.31 2.77 -16.00
C ARG A 182 -62.09 3.31 -14.80
N ASP A 183 -61.98 4.61 -14.55
CA ASP A 183 -62.67 5.25 -13.43
C ASP A 183 -64.17 5.32 -13.67
N MET A 184 -64.60 5.74 -14.86
CA MET A 184 -66.02 5.77 -15.25
C MET A 184 -66.70 4.40 -15.14
N ALA A 185 -66.00 3.32 -15.48
CA ALA A 185 -66.51 1.94 -15.42
C ALA A 185 -66.55 1.34 -14.01
N ASN A 186 -65.98 2.00 -13.00
CA ASN A 186 -65.98 1.49 -11.63
C ASN A 186 -67.41 1.35 -11.07
N HIS A 187 -67.56 0.42 -10.13
CA HIS A 187 -68.83 0.15 -9.44
C HIS A 187 -69.41 1.35 -8.68
N VAL A 188 -68.57 2.33 -8.32
CA VAL A 188 -68.96 3.58 -7.65
C VAL A 188 -69.61 4.57 -8.63
N HIS A 189 -69.30 4.47 -9.92
CA HIS A 189 -69.75 5.36 -10.99
C HIS A 189 -70.75 4.65 -11.91
N LEU A 190 -70.48 4.56 -13.22
CA LEU A 190 -71.45 4.07 -14.21
C LEU A 190 -71.51 2.54 -14.31
N ASN A 191 -70.56 1.82 -13.70
CA ASN A 191 -70.58 0.36 -13.55
C ASN A 191 -70.95 -0.43 -14.83
N PHE A 192 -70.22 -0.20 -15.92
CA PHE A 192 -70.39 -0.92 -17.18
C PHE A 192 -69.16 -1.74 -17.54
N ASP A 193 -69.37 -2.82 -18.29
CA ASP A 193 -68.26 -3.57 -18.89
C ASP A 193 -67.71 -2.84 -20.12
N ARG A 194 -66.42 -2.52 -20.07
CA ARG A 194 -65.77 -1.66 -21.08
C ARG A 194 -65.69 -2.32 -22.44
N ASP A 195 -65.39 -3.61 -22.49
CA ASP A 195 -65.24 -4.36 -23.74
C ASP A 195 -66.58 -4.55 -24.44
N THR A 196 -67.62 -4.85 -23.66
CA THR A 196 -68.99 -4.90 -24.17
C THR A 196 -69.44 -3.53 -24.69
N LEU A 197 -69.21 -2.43 -23.96
CA LEU A 197 -69.61 -1.10 -24.42
C LEU A 197 -68.85 -0.63 -25.67
N ASP A 198 -67.55 -0.94 -25.75
CA ASP A 198 -66.68 -0.59 -26.89
C ASP A 198 -67.15 -1.17 -28.21
N TYR A 199 -67.76 -2.34 -28.16
CA TYR A 199 -68.27 -3.01 -29.34
C TYR A 199 -69.74 -2.70 -29.59
N LEU A 200 -70.60 -2.82 -28.56
CA LEU A 200 -72.04 -2.71 -28.73
C LEU A 200 -72.50 -1.30 -29.04
N LEU A 201 -71.94 -0.26 -28.42
CA LEU A 201 -72.41 1.10 -28.63
C LEU A 201 -72.13 1.59 -30.07
N PRO A 202 -70.91 1.45 -30.63
CA PRO A 202 -70.66 1.78 -32.04
C PRO A 202 -71.46 0.91 -33.03
N SER A 203 -71.62 -0.38 -32.75
CA SER A 203 -72.41 -1.29 -33.61
C SER A 203 -73.89 -0.92 -33.61
N ALA A 204 -74.48 -0.62 -32.45
CA ALA A 204 -75.86 -0.18 -32.34
C ALA A 204 -76.11 1.14 -33.09
N MET A 205 -75.19 2.10 -33.01
CA MET A 205 -75.35 3.39 -33.68
C MET A 205 -75.10 3.35 -35.19
N SER A 206 -74.28 2.41 -35.68
CA SER A 206 -74.06 2.20 -37.11
C SER A 206 -75.09 1.28 -37.78
N PHE A 207 -75.98 0.64 -37.00
CA PHE A 207 -76.91 -0.39 -37.46
C PHE A 207 -76.26 -1.49 -38.33
N THR A 208 -74.97 -1.75 -38.11
CA THR A 208 -74.25 -2.80 -38.83
C THR A 208 -74.61 -4.15 -38.22
N PHE A 209 -75.04 -5.10 -39.06
CA PHE A 209 -75.33 -6.45 -38.59
C PHE A 209 -74.03 -7.09 -38.05
N LEU A 210 -74.09 -7.55 -36.80
CA LEU A 210 -72.96 -8.14 -36.08
C LEU A 210 -72.34 -9.29 -36.89
N GLU A 211 -71.05 -9.16 -37.21
CA GLU A 211 -70.30 -10.16 -37.96
C GLU A 211 -70.24 -11.50 -37.19
N GLY A 212 -70.88 -12.55 -37.73
CA GLY A 212 -70.86 -13.90 -37.15
C GLY A 212 -72.18 -14.40 -36.55
N GLY A 213 -73.27 -13.64 -36.67
CA GLY A 213 -74.63 -14.10 -36.32
C GLY A 213 -74.96 -14.14 -34.83
N PHE A 214 -76.26 -14.30 -34.52
CA PHE A 214 -76.83 -14.21 -33.17
C PHE A 214 -76.16 -15.13 -32.13
N ASN A 215 -75.74 -16.33 -32.55
CA ASN A 215 -75.12 -17.30 -31.63
C ASN A 215 -73.75 -16.85 -31.12
N ARG A 216 -72.92 -16.22 -31.96
CA ARG A 216 -71.62 -15.70 -31.53
C ARG A 216 -71.80 -14.55 -30.55
N PHE A 217 -72.77 -13.68 -30.81
CA PHE A 217 -73.16 -12.60 -29.91
C PHE A 217 -73.59 -13.13 -28.53
N CYS A 218 -74.46 -14.14 -28.48
CA CYS A 218 -74.90 -14.73 -27.21
C CYS A 218 -73.75 -15.37 -26.43
N ARG A 219 -72.86 -16.08 -27.11
CA ARG A 219 -71.69 -16.74 -26.49
C ARG A 219 -70.68 -15.76 -25.92
N GLN A 220 -70.49 -14.61 -26.57
CA GLN A 220 -69.43 -13.69 -26.21
C GLN A 220 -69.89 -12.60 -25.23
N TYR A 221 -71.17 -12.20 -25.27
CA TYR A 221 -71.65 -11.02 -24.54
C TYR A 221 -72.86 -11.26 -23.63
N ILE A 222 -73.56 -12.41 -23.73
CA ILE A 222 -74.70 -12.73 -22.84
C ILE A 222 -74.33 -13.80 -21.82
N LEU A 223 -73.62 -14.85 -22.25
CA LEU A 223 -73.17 -15.90 -21.37
C LEU A 223 -71.96 -15.41 -20.55
N PRO A 224 -71.97 -15.54 -19.22
CA PRO A 224 -70.78 -15.26 -18.42
C PRO A 224 -69.67 -16.21 -18.89
N ASN A 225 -68.58 -15.62 -19.38
CA ASN A 225 -67.37 -16.38 -19.72
C ASN A 225 -66.75 -16.84 -18.39
N GLU A 226 -67.09 -18.04 -17.94
CA GLU A 226 -66.25 -18.79 -17.01
C GLU A 226 -65.39 -19.75 -17.84
N PRO A 227 -64.24 -19.30 -18.38
CA PRO A 227 -63.22 -20.26 -18.74
C PRO A 227 -62.83 -21.00 -17.46
N LEU A 228 -62.73 -22.33 -17.51
CA LEU A 228 -62.03 -23.09 -16.46
C LEU A 228 -60.67 -22.42 -16.26
N LYS A 229 -60.48 -21.74 -15.12
CA LYS A 229 -59.26 -21.00 -14.81
C LYS A 229 -58.13 -21.97 -14.47
N THR A 230 -57.64 -22.67 -15.49
CA THR A 230 -56.45 -23.53 -15.36
C THR A 230 -55.22 -22.71 -15.03
N ASP A 231 -55.22 -21.42 -15.38
CA ASP A 231 -54.12 -20.51 -15.06
C ASP A 231 -54.07 -20.17 -13.58
N ASP A 232 -55.17 -19.84 -12.90
CA ASP A 232 -55.18 -19.60 -11.43
C ASP A 232 -54.69 -20.83 -10.64
N VAL A 233 -55.09 -22.04 -11.07
CA VAL A 233 -54.64 -23.30 -10.43
C VAL A 233 -53.17 -23.60 -10.75
N ARG A 234 -52.73 -23.35 -11.98
CA ARG A 234 -51.33 -23.50 -12.40
C ARG A 234 -50.44 -22.48 -11.70
N GLU A 235 -50.87 -21.23 -11.57
CA GLU A 235 -50.20 -20.18 -10.84
C GLU A 235 -50.13 -20.50 -9.34
N SER A 236 -51.22 -21.01 -8.75
CA SER A 236 -51.21 -21.48 -7.36
C SER A 236 -50.24 -22.64 -7.14
N TYR A 237 -50.21 -23.62 -8.05
CA TYR A 237 -49.27 -24.75 -7.98
C TYR A 237 -47.81 -24.31 -8.21
N LEU A 238 -47.56 -23.41 -9.16
CA LEU A 238 -46.24 -22.83 -9.39
C LEU A 238 -45.78 -21.97 -8.21
N ALA A 239 -46.69 -21.21 -7.59
CA ALA A 239 -46.43 -20.45 -6.37
C ALA A 239 -46.10 -21.39 -5.20
N PHE A 240 -46.83 -22.50 -5.06
CA PHE A 240 -46.52 -23.52 -4.04
C PHE A 240 -45.15 -24.15 -4.26
N LYS A 241 -44.79 -24.52 -5.50
CA LYS A 241 -43.45 -25.01 -5.82
C LYS A 241 -42.37 -23.98 -5.55
N LYS A 242 -42.63 -22.71 -5.83
CA LYS A 242 -41.72 -21.62 -5.54
C LYS A 242 -41.52 -21.46 -4.03
N LEU A 243 -42.60 -21.47 -3.25
CA LEU A 243 -42.54 -21.46 -1.78
C LEU A 243 -41.75 -22.65 -1.22
N GLU A 244 -41.87 -23.83 -1.83
CA GLU A 244 -41.10 -25.00 -1.41
C GLU A 244 -39.59 -24.81 -1.65
N VAL A 245 -39.21 -24.22 -2.79
CA VAL A 245 -37.82 -23.85 -3.07
C VAL A 245 -37.33 -22.76 -2.11
N ASP A 246 -38.12 -21.71 -1.92
CA ASP A 246 -37.79 -20.60 -1.02
C ASP A 246 -37.63 -21.09 0.43
N LEU A 247 -38.48 -22.03 0.89
CA LEU A 247 -38.35 -22.65 2.21
C LEU A 247 -37.09 -23.49 2.35
N ARG A 248 -36.68 -24.22 1.30
CA ARG A 248 -35.39 -24.94 1.31
C ARG A 248 -34.23 -23.96 1.37
N GLU A 249 -34.26 -22.89 0.58
CA GLU A 249 -33.22 -21.86 0.65
C GLU A 249 -33.14 -21.18 2.01
N ILE A 250 -34.29 -20.87 2.64
CA ILE A 250 -34.33 -20.29 3.98
C ILE A 250 -33.77 -21.29 5.00
N ARG A 251 -34.13 -22.57 4.91
CA ARG A 251 -33.60 -23.61 5.80
C ARG A 251 -32.08 -23.76 5.64
N ASP A 252 -31.57 -23.72 4.41
CA ASP A 252 -30.14 -23.75 4.14
C ASP A 252 -29.44 -22.50 4.70
N LYS A 253 -30.06 -21.31 4.56
CA LYS A 253 -29.56 -20.07 5.16
C LYS A 253 -29.51 -20.15 6.67
N VAL A 254 -30.54 -20.68 7.33
CA VAL A 254 -30.57 -20.89 8.79
C VAL A 254 -29.48 -21.86 9.21
N THR A 255 -29.34 -23.00 8.52
CA THR A 255 -28.31 -24.00 8.82
C THR A 255 -26.90 -23.41 8.70
N ARG A 256 -26.64 -22.61 7.67
CA ARG A 256 -25.37 -21.89 7.51
C ARG A 256 -25.16 -20.85 8.61
N LEU A 257 -26.22 -20.14 9.00
CA LEU A 257 -26.15 -19.16 10.08
C LEU A 257 -25.83 -19.84 11.42
N GLU A 258 -26.44 -20.98 11.71
CA GLU A 258 -26.16 -21.79 12.90
C GLU A 258 -24.69 -22.26 12.94
N GLN A 259 -24.13 -22.67 11.79
CA GLN A 259 -22.70 -22.99 11.68
C GLN A 259 -21.82 -21.76 11.95
N ILE A 260 -22.18 -20.59 11.43
CA ILE A 260 -21.46 -19.34 11.69
C ILE A 260 -21.54 -18.96 13.17
N CYS A 261 -22.71 -19.08 13.80
CA CYS A 261 -22.87 -18.84 15.23
C CYS A 261 -22.01 -19.80 16.05
N GLY A 262 -22.00 -21.10 15.72
CA GLY A 262 -21.13 -22.07 16.38
C GLY A 262 -19.64 -21.76 16.21
N ALA A 263 -19.21 -21.35 15.01
CA ALA A 263 -17.84 -20.91 14.78
C ALA A 263 -17.49 -19.62 15.54
N PHE A 264 -18.45 -18.70 15.67
CA PHE A 264 -18.29 -17.47 16.45
C PHE A 264 -18.16 -17.76 17.94
N ASP A 265 -18.95 -18.68 18.49
CA ASP A 265 -18.84 -19.09 19.90
C ASP A 265 -17.49 -19.77 20.19
N GLN A 266 -17.02 -20.62 19.27
CA GLN A 266 -15.68 -21.21 19.36
C GLN A 266 -14.58 -20.14 19.29
N TRP A 267 -14.70 -19.19 18.36
CA TRP A 267 -13.78 -18.05 18.25
C TRP A 267 -13.80 -17.20 19.52
N LYS A 268 -14.98 -16.96 20.11
CA LYS A 268 -15.12 -16.19 21.35
C LYS A 268 -14.45 -16.88 22.52
N SER A 269 -14.60 -18.21 22.65
CA SER A 269 -13.87 -19.01 23.64
C SER A 269 -12.36 -18.93 23.41
N ALA A 270 -11.89 -19.18 22.19
CA ALA A 270 -10.48 -19.15 21.84
C ALA A 270 -9.86 -17.75 22.02
N SER A 271 -10.62 -16.69 21.75
CA SER A 271 -10.21 -15.30 21.97
C SER A 271 -10.08 -14.99 23.47
N ALA A 272 -11.02 -15.46 24.29
CA ALA A 272 -10.90 -15.37 25.75
C ALA A 272 -9.68 -16.15 26.27
N ASP A 273 -9.42 -17.35 25.72
CA ASP A 273 -8.25 -18.15 26.06
C ASP A 273 -6.95 -17.46 25.64
N LEU A 274 -6.90 -16.82 24.47
CA LEU A 274 -5.75 -16.03 24.02
C LEU A 274 -5.43 -14.87 24.99
N VAL A 275 -6.45 -14.15 25.45
CA VAL A 275 -6.26 -13.10 26.47
C VAL A 275 -5.73 -13.70 27.77
N CYS A 276 -6.23 -14.87 28.18
CA CYS A 276 -5.72 -15.57 29.36
C CYS A 276 -4.26 -15.99 29.18
N PHE A 277 -3.88 -16.53 28.01
CA PHE A 277 -2.50 -16.91 27.71
C PHE A 277 -1.57 -15.72 27.65
N ASP A 278 -2.01 -14.58 27.12
CA ASP A 278 -1.22 -13.34 27.10
C ASP A 278 -0.96 -12.82 28.52
N LEU A 279 -2.00 -12.82 29.37
CA LEU A 279 -1.86 -12.49 30.80
C LEU A 279 -0.88 -13.43 31.52
N LEU A 280 -0.98 -14.74 31.27
CA LEU A 280 -0.07 -15.74 31.83
C LEU A 280 1.37 -15.54 31.33
N GLN A 281 1.55 -15.23 30.04
CA GLN A 281 2.86 -14.94 29.47
C GLN A 281 3.49 -13.71 30.13
N HIS A 282 2.71 -12.65 30.33
CA HIS A 282 3.15 -11.46 31.05
C HIS A 282 3.49 -11.77 32.51
N GLU A 283 2.69 -12.60 33.20
CA GLU A 283 2.96 -13.01 34.58
C GLU A 283 4.25 -13.83 34.68
N PHE A 284 4.49 -14.76 33.75
CA PHE A 284 5.72 -15.55 33.70
C PHE A 284 6.94 -14.69 33.35
N ALA A 285 6.82 -13.78 32.39
CA ALA A 285 7.89 -12.85 32.02
C ALA A 285 8.23 -11.92 33.19
N TRP A 286 7.22 -11.42 33.91
CA TRP A 286 7.41 -10.61 35.11
C TRP A 286 8.12 -11.40 36.22
N LYS A 287 7.69 -12.65 36.49
CA LYS A 287 8.37 -13.53 37.47
C LYS A 287 9.82 -13.78 37.08
N ALA A 288 10.09 -14.12 35.82
CA ALA A 288 11.45 -14.32 35.32
C ALA A 288 12.31 -13.06 35.45
N ALA A 289 11.74 -11.89 35.17
CA ALA A 289 12.43 -10.61 35.36
C ALA A 289 12.73 -10.33 36.83
N CYS A 290 11.78 -10.57 37.75
CA CYS A 290 12.01 -10.44 39.18
C CYS A 290 13.07 -11.41 39.70
N ASP A 291 13.11 -12.65 39.20
CA ASP A 291 14.12 -13.62 39.61
C ASP A 291 15.50 -13.24 39.06
N SER A 292 15.57 -12.77 37.81
CA SER A 292 16.81 -12.20 37.25
C SER A 292 17.27 -10.95 38.01
N GLU A 293 16.35 -10.09 38.47
CA GLU A 293 16.66 -8.93 39.30
C GLU A 293 17.23 -9.35 40.66
N LYS A 294 16.65 -10.37 41.30
CA LYS A 294 17.19 -10.93 42.55
C LYS A 294 18.57 -11.54 42.37
N GLU A 295 18.78 -12.32 41.30
CA GLU A 295 20.08 -12.90 40.98
C GLU A 295 21.11 -11.80 40.69
N GLY A 296 20.72 -10.79 39.90
CA GLY A 296 21.53 -9.61 39.62
C GLY A 296 21.88 -8.83 40.88
N ALA A 297 20.91 -8.59 41.76
CA ALA A 297 21.13 -7.91 43.04
C ALA A 297 22.04 -8.70 43.98
N ALA A 298 21.89 -10.03 44.01
CA ALA A 298 22.79 -10.91 44.77
C ALA A 298 24.22 -10.89 44.21
N GLN A 299 24.36 -10.86 42.87
CA GLN A 299 25.65 -10.75 42.21
C GLN A 299 26.30 -9.38 42.46
N ILE A 300 25.54 -8.29 42.35
CA ILE A 300 26.01 -6.93 42.68
C ILE A 300 26.45 -6.87 44.14
N ALA A 301 25.65 -7.35 45.09
CA ALA A 301 26.01 -7.36 46.51
C ALA A 301 27.29 -8.18 46.77
N ARG A 302 27.47 -9.29 46.06
CA ARG A 302 28.71 -10.08 46.14
C ARG A 302 29.90 -9.31 45.59
N MET A 303 29.77 -8.69 44.42
CA MET A 303 30.82 -7.87 43.80
C MET A 303 31.14 -6.62 44.62
N GLU A 304 30.14 -5.98 45.24
CA GLU A 304 30.33 -4.87 46.17
C GLU A 304 31.08 -5.31 47.42
N LYS A 305 30.77 -6.50 47.95
CA LYS A 305 31.51 -7.07 49.08
C LYS A 305 32.96 -7.37 48.70
N GLU A 306 33.18 -8.05 47.58
CA GLU A 306 34.52 -8.36 47.04
C GLU A 306 35.30 -7.08 46.75
N SER A 307 34.66 -6.06 46.19
CA SER A 307 35.24 -4.72 45.97
C SER A 307 35.54 -4.00 47.29
N SER A 308 34.66 -4.10 48.30
CA SER A 308 34.89 -3.51 49.63
C SER A 308 36.07 -4.19 50.35
N GLU A 309 36.24 -5.49 50.16
CA GLU A 309 37.35 -6.27 50.71
C GLU A 309 38.65 -5.93 49.98
N ALA A 310 38.62 -5.86 48.64
CA ALA A 310 39.75 -5.45 47.82
C ALA A 310 40.17 -4.01 48.12
N THR A 311 39.23 -3.07 48.28
CA THR A 311 39.53 -1.67 48.66
C THR A 311 40.11 -1.57 50.07
N LYS A 312 39.67 -2.39 51.02
CA LYS A 312 40.30 -2.49 52.36
C LYS A 312 41.71 -3.05 52.28
N GLN A 313 41.93 -4.11 51.50
CA GLN A 313 43.25 -4.71 51.28
C GLN A 313 44.20 -3.70 50.61
N LEU A 314 43.71 -2.99 49.59
CA LEU A 314 44.46 -1.97 48.88
C LEU A 314 44.73 -0.74 49.75
N ALA A 315 43.79 -0.34 50.62
CA ALA A 315 44.01 0.70 51.62
C ALA A 315 45.06 0.28 52.67
N ALA A 316 45.03 -0.98 53.11
CA ALA A 316 46.03 -1.53 54.02
C ALA A 316 47.42 -1.60 53.37
N ALA A 317 47.50 -2.06 52.11
CA ALA A 317 48.74 -2.10 51.33
C ALA A 317 49.29 -0.69 51.07
N ARG A 318 48.42 0.30 50.77
CA ARG A 318 48.81 1.71 50.65
C ARG A 318 49.31 2.29 51.98
N ALA A 319 48.65 2.00 53.10
CA ALA A 319 49.10 2.45 54.42
C ALA A 319 50.44 1.80 54.82
N GLU A 320 50.64 0.52 54.53
CA GLU A 320 51.94 -0.16 54.72
C GLU A 320 53.01 0.48 53.84
N LYS A 321 52.69 0.77 52.57
CA LYS A 321 53.59 1.47 51.66
C LYS A 321 53.95 2.86 52.18
N GLU A 322 52.98 3.67 52.63
CA GLU A 322 53.23 5.00 53.20
C GLU A 322 54.14 4.94 54.44
N LEU A 323 53.92 3.97 55.32
CA LEU A 323 54.78 3.75 56.49
C LEU A 323 56.21 3.40 56.05
N LYS A 324 56.37 2.53 55.05
CA LYS A 324 57.67 2.13 54.52
C LYS A 324 58.34 3.23 53.71
N ASP A 325 57.59 4.08 53.01
CA ASP A 325 58.07 5.29 52.35
C ASP A 325 58.52 6.33 53.38
N ALA A 326 57.83 6.45 54.52
CA ALA A 326 58.26 7.29 55.63
C ALA A 326 59.54 6.74 56.30
N ASP A 327 59.64 5.43 56.51
CA ASP A 327 60.85 4.76 57.00
C ASP A 327 62.03 4.96 56.03
N ARG A 328 61.78 4.82 54.72
CA ARG A 328 62.74 5.09 53.65
C ARG A 328 63.17 6.56 53.68
N THR A 329 62.24 7.49 53.80
CA THR A 329 62.54 8.93 53.88
C THR A 329 63.33 9.26 55.14
N ARG A 330 63.03 8.62 56.27
CA ARG A 330 63.78 8.76 57.52
C ARG A 330 65.19 8.19 57.39
N LEU A 331 65.36 7.03 56.77
CA LEU A 331 66.67 6.45 56.48
C LEU A 331 67.47 7.35 55.53
N LEU A 332 66.86 7.84 54.45
CA LEU A 332 67.46 8.82 53.54
C LEU A 332 67.81 10.14 54.26
N ALA A 333 67.01 10.59 55.21
CA ALA A 333 67.32 11.77 56.03
C ALA A 333 68.49 11.49 56.99
N LEU A 334 68.61 10.28 57.54
CA LEU A 334 69.77 9.86 58.33
C LEU A 334 71.04 9.75 57.48
N PHE A 335 70.93 9.38 56.21
CA PHE A 335 72.03 9.49 55.24
C PHE A 335 72.37 10.97 54.97
N ASN A 336 71.37 11.82 54.76
CA ASN A 336 71.58 13.25 54.46
C ASN A 336 71.99 14.12 55.66
N ALA A 337 71.82 13.64 56.90
CA ALA A 337 72.24 14.32 58.12
C ALA A 337 73.77 14.36 58.29
N THR A 338 74.48 13.47 57.60
CA THR A 338 75.93 13.46 57.47
C THR A 338 76.31 13.95 56.08
N GLU A 339 77.25 14.89 55.96
CA GLU A 339 77.75 15.38 54.66
C GLU A 339 78.24 14.22 53.77
N ASP A 340 78.86 13.20 54.39
CA ASP A 340 79.34 11.99 53.72
C ASP A 340 78.21 11.10 53.16
N GLY A 341 77.05 11.02 53.83
CA GLY A 341 75.95 10.15 53.41
C GLY A 341 75.07 10.76 52.30
N ALA A 342 74.91 12.09 52.27
CA ALA A 342 74.29 12.79 51.14
C ALA A 342 75.12 12.64 49.87
N ALA A 343 76.45 12.78 49.99
CA ALA A 343 77.39 12.55 48.90
C ALA A 343 77.30 11.11 48.38
N PHE A 344 77.22 10.10 49.26
CA PHE A 344 77.11 8.69 48.88
C PHE A 344 75.90 8.38 47.98
N LEU A 345 74.70 8.85 48.34
CA LEU A 345 73.47 8.58 47.57
C LEU A 345 73.49 9.25 46.20
N LEU A 346 73.95 10.50 46.15
CA LEU A 346 73.99 11.30 44.93
C LEU A 346 75.03 10.74 43.94
N LEU A 347 76.21 10.37 44.44
CA LEU A 347 77.26 9.72 43.64
C LEU A 347 76.81 8.37 43.07
N LYS A 348 75.98 7.61 43.79
CA LYS A 348 75.48 6.30 43.34
C LYS A 348 74.37 6.41 42.28
N GLN A 349 73.43 7.35 42.44
CA GLN A 349 72.40 7.60 41.42
C GLN A 349 73.02 8.16 40.13
N ASP A 350 73.98 9.07 40.27
CA ASP A 350 74.81 9.52 39.17
C ASP A 350 75.55 8.34 38.51
N ASN A 351 76.11 7.40 39.28
CA ASN A 351 76.78 6.23 38.70
C ASN A 351 75.84 5.32 37.90
N LYS A 352 74.58 5.11 38.34
CA LYS A 352 73.63 4.26 37.61
C LYS A 352 73.20 4.87 36.28
N SER A 353 72.93 6.18 36.25
CA SER A 353 72.61 6.89 35.01
C SER A 353 73.83 6.97 34.09
N LEU A 354 75.01 7.23 34.66
CA LEU A 354 76.28 7.23 33.93
C LEU A 354 76.59 5.85 33.33
N VAL A 355 76.32 4.73 34.00
CA VAL A 355 76.57 3.39 33.44
C VAL A 355 75.69 3.11 32.21
N ALA A 356 74.39 3.39 32.27
CA ALA A 356 73.49 3.20 31.13
C ALA A 356 73.81 4.15 29.95
N GLU A 357 74.22 5.38 30.26
CA GLU A 357 74.68 6.35 29.27
C GLU A 357 76.02 5.91 28.66
N ILE A 358 76.96 5.42 29.47
CA ILE A 358 78.25 4.87 29.03
C ILE A 358 78.07 3.63 28.17
N GLU A 359 77.14 2.72 28.48
CA GLU A 359 76.88 1.54 27.63
C GLU A 359 76.33 1.91 26.26
N ARG A 360 75.40 2.87 26.19
CA ARG A 360 74.89 3.42 24.91
C ARG A 360 75.97 4.15 24.12
N LEU A 361 76.75 5.00 24.78
CA LEU A 361 77.85 5.74 24.16
C LEU A 361 79.01 4.80 23.74
N ARG A 362 79.23 3.69 24.46
CA ARG A 362 80.17 2.62 24.07
C ARG A 362 79.71 1.88 22.82
N ALA A 363 78.39 1.69 22.65
CA ALA A 363 77.82 1.03 21.48
C ALA A 363 77.92 1.87 20.19
N ILE A 364 78.03 3.20 20.29
CA ILE A 364 78.31 4.10 19.17
C ILE A 364 79.78 4.00 18.72
N GLY A 365 80.68 3.57 19.62
CA GLY A 365 82.12 3.46 19.34
C GLY A 365 82.91 4.72 19.64
N LYS A 366 84.23 4.59 19.81
CA LYS A 366 85.15 5.68 20.19
C LYS A 366 85.77 6.38 18.99
N THR A 367 85.67 5.76 17.82
CA THR A 367 86.29 6.26 16.58
C THR A 367 85.23 6.50 15.52
N ILE A 368 85.55 7.41 14.57
CA ILE A 368 84.69 7.66 13.40
C ILE A 368 84.41 6.34 12.63
N GLY A 369 85.37 5.40 12.64
CA GLY A 369 85.21 4.08 12.01
C GLY A 369 84.20 3.16 12.70
N GLU A 370 84.15 3.13 14.03
CA GLU A 370 83.22 2.27 14.79
C GLU A 370 81.77 2.79 14.73
N ALA A 371 81.57 4.12 14.79
CA ALA A 371 80.26 4.74 14.59
C ALA A 371 79.74 4.51 13.16
N LEU A 372 80.64 4.60 12.18
CA LEU A 372 80.33 4.28 10.79
C LEU A 372 79.95 2.80 10.62
N GLN A 373 80.67 1.86 11.24
CA GLN A 373 80.33 0.43 11.18
C GLN A 373 78.98 0.12 11.83
N THR A 374 78.69 0.72 12.99
CA THR A 374 77.41 0.50 13.69
C THR A 374 76.23 1.01 12.86
N ARG A 375 76.39 2.17 12.24
CA ARG A 375 75.38 2.78 11.38
C ARG A 375 75.17 2.01 10.09
N VAL A 376 76.24 1.52 9.46
CA VAL A 376 76.18 0.62 8.31
C VAL A 376 75.44 -0.67 8.69
N ARG A 377 75.76 -1.29 9.83
CA ARG A 377 75.11 -2.53 10.29
C ARG A 377 73.61 -2.36 10.55
N GLN A 378 73.20 -1.29 11.24
CA GLN A 378 71.79 -1.01 11.51
C GLN A 378 71.01 -0.71 10.21
N THR A 379 71.64 0.01 9.30
CA THR A 379 71.09 0.26 7.97
C THR A 379 70.93 -1.04 7.16
N GLN A 380 71.93 -1.92 7.19
CA GLN A 380 71.89 -3.22 6.50
C GLN A 380 70.76 -4.10 7.03
N LEU A 381 70.61 -4.21 8.36
CA LEU A 381 69.52 -4.97 8.98
C LEU A 381 68.14 -4.42 8.56
N TRP A 382 67.97 -3.10 8.56
CA TRP A 382 66.72 -2.48 8.12
C TRP A 382 66.45 -2.71 6.63
N LEU A 383 67.48 -2.61 5.77
CA LEU A 383 67.35 -2.89 4.33
C LEU A 383 67.07 -4.37 4.03
N GLU A 384 67.65 -5.29 4.80
CA GLU A 384 67.36 -6.72 4.68
C GLU A 384 65.90 -7.04 5.02
N GLU A 385 65.38 -6.47 6.11
CA GLU A 385 63.99 -6.64 6.50
C GLU A 385 63.03 -5.93 5.53
N ALA A 386 63.40 -4.75 5.01
CA ALA A 386 62.67 -4.03 3.98
C ALA A 386 62.60 -4.79 2.64
N THR A 387 63.68 -5.46 2.23
CA THR A 387 63.72 -6.28 1.01
C THR A 387 62.96 -7.60 1.18
N ARG A 388 62.88 -8.13 2.42
CA ARG A 388 62.05 -9.29 2.75
C ARG A 388 60.56 -8.95 2.81
N ALA A 389 60.20 -7.71 3.15
CA ALA A 389 58.82 -7.27 3.11
C ALA A 389 58.28 -7.36 1.68
N SER A 390 57.17 -8.08 1.49
CA SER A 390 56.64 -8.53 0.20
C SER A 390 56.07 -7.41 -0.72
N PHE A 391 56.38 -6.13 -0.46
CA PHE A 391 55.85 -5.02 -1.25
C PHE A 391 56.79 -4.56 -2.35
N LYS A 392 56.20 -4.15 -3.48
CA LYS A 392 56.91 -3.58 -4.63
C LYS A 392 57.38 -2.15 -4.35
N ALA A 393 58.18 -1.94 -3.29
CA ALA A 393 58.99 -0.74 -3.21
C ALA A 393 59.88 -0.66 -4.47
N ASP A 394 60.19 0.55 -4.93
CA ASP A 394 60.97 0.70 -6.15
C ASP A 394 62.37 0.11 -5.92
N LYS A 395 62.67 -0.99 -6.62
CA LYS A 395 63.96 -1.69 -6.53
C LYS A 395 65.13 -0.75 -6.79
N LYS A 396 64.93 0.30 -7.58
CA LYS A 396 65.98 1.31 -7.82
C LYS A 396 66.25 2.18 -6.59
N ILE A 397 65.23 2.49 -5.79
CA ILE A 397 65.36 3.29 -4.57
C ILE A 397 66.01 2.45 -3.47
N ILE A 398 65.60 1.19 -3.31
CA ILE A 398 66.24 0.27 -2.37
C ILE A 398 67.70 0.00 -2.79
N ALA A 399 67.97 -0.27 -4.07
CA ALA A 399 69.33 -0.45 -4.56
C ALA A 399 70.18 0.83 -4.42
N ALA A 400 69.59 2.01 -4.51
CA ALA A 400 70.29 3.28 -4.23
C ALA A 400 70.65 3.40 -2.74
N ALA A 401 69.78 2.95 -1.83
CA ALA A 401 70.08 2.90 -0.39
C ALA A 401 71.13 1.83 -0.05
N GLU A 402 71.07 0.66 -0.67
CA GLU A 402 72.10 -0.39 -0.56
C GLU A 402 73.45 0.09 -1.09
N TYR A 403 73.47 0.76 -2.25
CA TYR A 403 74.67 1.36 -2.82
C TYR A 403 75.23 2.48 -1.94
N ALA A 404 74.37 3.36 -1.40
CA ALA A 404 74.79 4.38 -0.45
C ALA A 404 75.36 3.76 0.83
N CYS A 405 74.80 2.65 1.31
CA CYS A 405 75.27 1.92 2.48
C CYS A 405 76.64 1.27 2.23
N ALA A 406 76.79 0.58 1.09
CA ALA A 406 78.06 -0.02 0.66
C ALA A 406 79.15 1.04 0.41
N ASN A 407 78.79 2.19 -0.17
CA ASN A 407 79.71 3.32 -0.33
C ASN A 407 80.11 3.93 1.00
N LEU A 408 79.20 4.02 1.98
CA LEU A 408 79.56 4.50 3.31
C LEU A 408 80.52 3.51 3.98
N ALA A 409 80.33 2.20 3.81
CA ALA A 409 81.22 1.17 4.35
C ALA A 409 82.65 1.25 3.79
N GLN A 410 82.83 1.77 2.56
CA GLN A 410 84.12 1.96 1.91
C GLN A 410 84.60 3.43 1.92
N ALA A 411 84.01 4.28 2.76
CA ALA A 411 84.34 5.71 2.79
C ALA A 411 85.70 5.99 3.43
N GLU A 412 86.53 6.77 2.75
CA GLU A 412 87.73 7.38 3.35
C GLU A 412 87.35 8.62 4.18
N SER A 413 88.20 9.00 5.14
CA SER A 413 87.91 10.03 6.16
C SER A 413 87.34 11.36 5.64
N HIS A 414 87.74 11.80 4.44
CA HIS A 414 87.27 13.06 3.85
C HIS A 414 85.86 12.96 3.21
N GLN A 415 85.37 11.75 2.96
CA GLN A 415 84.11 11.47 2.23
C GLN A 415 82.97 11.07 3.16
N ILE A 416 83.27 10.78 4.43
CA ILE A 416 82.33 10.24 5.42
C ILE A 416 81.12 11.16 5.62
N ARG A 417 81.33 12.48 5.71
CA ARG A 417 80.24 13.45 5.94
C ARG A 417 79.25 13.46 4.78
N ASP A 418 79.74 13.59 3.56
CA ASP A 418 78.89 13.66 2.37
C ASP A 418 78.20 12.33 2.09
N ARG A 419 78.92 11.20 2.29
CA ARG A 419 78.34 9.85 2.14
C ARG A 419 77.31 9.51 3.22
N THR A 420 77.47 10.00 4.45
CA THR A 420 76.46 9.83 5.53
C THR A 420 75.18 10.58 5.19
N ARG A 421 75.31 11.82 4.69
CA ARG A 421 74.15 12.62 4.25
C ARG A 421 73.45 11.98 3.06
N ALA A 422 74.22 11.48 2.09
CA ALA A 422 73.68 10.73 0.96
C ALA A 422 72.95 9.46 1.41
N LEU A 423 73.49 8.74 2.41
CA LEU A 423 72.83 7.58 2.99
C LEU A 423 71.52 7.96 3.70
N ALA A 424 71.53 8.97 4.55
CA ALA A 424 70.32 9.42 5.26
C ALA A 424 69.21 9.84 4.29
N GLY A 425 69.57 10.52 3.19
CA GLY A 425 68.63 10.84 2.11
C GLY A 425 68.10 9.60 1.37
N ALA A 426 68.99 8.65 1.04
CA ALA A 426 68.60 7.43 0.33
C ALA A 426 67.73 6.49 1.18
N ILE A 427 68.00 6.32 2.48
CA ILE A 427 67.17 5.51 3.38
C ILE A 427 65.82 6.20 3.64
N LYS A 428 65.77 7.53 3.81
CA LYS A 428 64.50 8.28 3.88
C LYS A 428 63.66 8.04 2.63
N ALA A 429 64.26 8.16 1.45
CA ALA A 429 63.58 7.88 0.19
C ALA A 429 63.10 6.41 0.10
N ALA A 430 63.86 5.45 0.63
CA ALA A 430 63.45 4.05 0.70
C ALA A 430 62.26 3.83 1.65
N ARG A 431 62.26 4.47 2.83
CA ARG A 431 61.13 4.47 3.76
C ARG A 431 59.88 5.06 3.11
N ASP A 432 60.00 6.24 2.51
CA ASP A 432 58.88 6.92 1.86
C ASP A 432 58.33 6.10 0.68
N SER A 433 59.22 5.41 -0.05
CA SER A 433 58.83 4.48 -1.12
C SER A 433 58.08 3.26 -0.59
N LEU A 434 58.50 2.68 0.55
CA LEU A 434 57.79 1.60 1.21
C LEU A 434 56.41 2.05 1.68
N GLU A 435 56.32 3.18 2.40
CA GLU A 435 55.04 3.74 2.86
C GLU A 435 54.09 4.03 1.69
N ALA A 436 54.61 4.63 0.61
CA ALA A 436 53.85 4.89 -0.61
C ALA A 436 53.36 3.61 -1.30
N ALA A 437 54.20 2.58 -1.39
CA ALA A 437 53.83 1.28 -1.96
C ALA A 437 52.73 0.59 -1.14
N THR A 438 52.73 0.74 0.20
CA THR A 438 51.64 0.23 1.06
C THR A 438 50.37 1.06 1.05
N ARG A 439 50.40 2.32 0.58
CA ARG A 439 49.24 3.21 0.66
C ARG A 439 48.05 2.70 -0.13
N GLU A 440 48.27 2.17 -1.33
CA GLU A 440 47.21 1.58 -2.15
C GLU A 440 46.61 0.34 -1.46
N HIS A 441 47.46 -0.52 -0.89
CA HIS A 441 47.03 -1.69 -0.13
C HIS A 441 46.25 -1.32 1.13
N ARG A 442 46.66 -0.30 1.88
CA ARG A 442 45.91 0.23 3.04
C ARG A 442 44.55 0.79 2.62
N ASN A 443 44.50 1.53 1.52
CA ASN A 443 43.24 2.05 0.99
C ASN A 443 42.30 0.90 0.57
N ARG A 444 42.82 -0.12 -0.12
CA ARG A 444 42.06 -1.31 -0.51
C ARG A 444 41.60 -2.11 0.70
N TYR A 445 42.45 -2.31 1.70
CA TYR A 445 42.11 -2.97 2.95
C TYR A 445 40.98 -2.25 3.69
N ALA A 446 41.05 -0.92 3.80
CA ALA A 446 40.02 -0.10 4.40
C ALA A 446 38.70 -0.12 3.59
N ALA A 447 38.78 -0.09 2.27
CA ALA A 447 37.61 -0.22 1.39
C ALA A 447 36.95 -1.60 1.53
N ASN A 448 37.74 -2.68 1.55
CA ASN A 448 37.27 -4.04 1.79
C ASN A 448 36.58 -4.16 3.16
N LEU A 449 37.14 -3.57 4.22
CA LEU A 449 36.49 -3.54 5.53
C LEU A 449 35.14 -2.82 5.51
N ALA A 450 35.03 -1.71 4.77
CA ALA A 450 33.77 -1.00 4.62
C ALA A 450 32.73 -1.84 3.86
N GLU A 451 33.12 -2.50 2.77
CA GLU A 451 32.23 -3.39 2.01
C GLU A 451 31.84 -4.64 2.83
N MET A 452 32.76 -5.23 3.58
CA MET A 452 32.46 -6.33 4.51
C MET A 452 31.42 -5.94 5.56
N ARG A 453 31.47 -4.71 6.10
CA ARG A 453 30.44 -4.21 7.03
C ARG A 453 29.07 -4.11 6.37
N LYS A 454 29.00 -3.58 5.14
CA LYS A 454 27.76 -3.50 4.36
C LYS A 454 27.19 -4.89 4.05
N LEU A 455 28.03 -5.81 3.58
CA LEU A 455 27.65 -7.20 3.28
C LEU A 455 27.15 -7.92 4.53
N ARG A 456 27.84 -7.76 5.67
CA ARG A 456 27.41 -8.35 6.95
C ARG A 456 26.04 -7.83 7.38
N ALA A 457 25.80 -6.53 7.28
CA ALA A 457 24.49 -5.95 7.59
C ALA A 457 23.40 -6.50 6.64
N ALA A 458 23.69 -6.63 5.35
CA ALA A 458 22.76 -7.21 4.38
C ALA A 458 22.47 -8.70 4.62
N ILE A 459 23.48 -9.49 5.00
CA ILE A 459 23.32 -10.92 5.34
C ILE A 459 22.45 -11.07 6.59
N GLU A 460 22.65 -10.23 7.61
CA GLU A 460 21.86 -10.28 8.85
C GLU A 460 20.40 -9.85 8.60
N ALA A 461 20.18 -8.81 7.78
CA ALA A 461 18.84 -8.43 7.34
C ALA A 461 18.13 -9.59 6.62
N LEU A 462 18.82 -10.26 5.70
CA LEU A 462 18.29 -11.44 5.00
C LEU A 462 17.96 -12.61 5.95
N ARG A 463 18.74 -12.83 7.01
CA ARG A 463 18.44 -13.85 8.04
C ARG A 463 17.12 -13.59 8.76
N SER A 464 16.80 -12.31 8.99
CA SER A 464 15.52 -11.90 9.57
C SER A 464 14.35 -11.93 8.56
N GLY A 465 14.58 -12.34 7.31
CA GLY A 465 13.57 -12.36 6.24
C GLY A 465 13.27 -10.99 5.63
N VAL A 466 13.99 -9.94 6.06
CA VAL A 466 13.83 -8.56 5.61
C VAL A 466 14.79 -8.30 4.45
N LEU A 467 14.25 -7.85 3.32
CA LEU A 467 15.07 -7.28 2.25
C LEU A 467 15.33 -5.80 2.55
N VAL A 468 16.60 -5.39 2.41
CA VAL A 468 17.02 -3.98 2.56
C VAL A 468 16.44 -3.09 1.44
N GLU A 469 16.09 -3.69 0.31
CA GLU A 469 15.46 -3.02 -0.83
C GLU A 469 13.92 -3.20 -0.78
N ASN A 470 13.17 -2.09 -0.90
CA ASN A 470 11.70 -2.03 -1.06
C ASN A 470 10.88 -2.71 0.06
N SER A 471 11.07 -2.25 1.30
CA SER A 471 10.39 -2.83 2.46
C SER A 471 9.85 -1.79 3.45
N THR A 472 9.74 -0.51 3.07
CA THR A 472 9.32 0.54 4.01
C THR A 472 7.88 0.34 4.46
N LEU A 473 6.96 0.05 3.54
CA LEU A 473 5.58 -0.29 3.86
C LEU A 473 5.50 -1.58 4.68
N LEU A 474 6.21 -2.63 4.27
CA LEU A 474 6.18 -3.92 4.96
C LEU A 474 6.69 -3.80 6.40
N ALA A 475 7.77 -3.06 6.63
CA ALA A 475 8.35 -2.83 7.95
C ALA A 475 7.41 -1.97 8.82
N THR A 476 6.82 -0.92 8.25
CA THR A 476 5.90 -0.02 8.98
C THR A 476 4.62 -0.76 9.38
N LEU A 477 4.02 -1.52 8.46
CA LEU A 477 2.83 -2.32 8.76
C LEU A 477 3.10 -3.39 9.82
N ASN A 478 4.24 -4.08 9.76
CA ASN A 478 4.60 -5.07 10.78
C ASN A 478 5.01 -4.48 12.14
N ARG A 479 5.24 -3.16 12.20
CA ARG A 479 5.48 -2.43 13.44
C ARG A 479 4.17 -1.92 14.05
N GLU A 480 3.23 -1.47 13.23
CA GLU A 480 2.01 -0.79 13.66
C GLU A 480 0.78 -1.70 13.77
N LEU A 481 0.75 -2.81 13.03
CA LEU A 481 -0.32 -3.80 13.11
C LEU A 481 -0.02 -4.88 14.16
N PRO A 482 -1.06 -5.40 14.85
CA PRO A 482 -0.91 -6.43 15.87
C PRO A 482 -0.49 -7.76 15.24
N ARG A 483 0.52 -8.41 15.82
CA ARG A 483 0.90 -9.78 15.43
C ARG A 483 -0.16 -10.77 15.91
N ARG A 484 -0.61 -11.65 15.03
CA ARG A 484 -1.53 -12.75 15.38
C ARG A 484 -0.79 -14.08 15.31
N ASN A 485 -0.90 -14.90 16.36
CA ASN A 485 -0.28 -16.24 16.43
C ASN A 485 1.24 -16.25 16.18
N GLY A 486 1.96 -15.21 16.63
CA GLY A 486 3.40 -15.08 16.40
C GLY A 486 3.80 -14.78 14.94
N GLN A 487 2.83 -14.60 14.04
CA GLN A 487 3.07 -14.25 12.65
C GLN A 487 2.90 -12.74 12.43
N SER A 488 3.73 -12.22 11.52
CA SER A 488 3.65 -10.85 11.02
C SER A 488 2.30 -10.61 10.32
N ALA A 489 1.62 -9.53 10.67
CA ALA A 489 0.32 -9.16 10.10
C ALA A 489 0.39 -8.86 8.59
N ALA A 490 1.55 -8.40 8.11
CA ALA A 490 1.80 -8.08 6.72
C ALA A 490 2.93 -8.96 6.15
N ARG A 491 2.71 -9.51 4.95
CA ARG A 491 3.68 -10.36 4.23
C ARG A 491 3.82 -9.90 2.80
N ALA A 492 5.03 -9.91 2.25
CA ALA A 492 5.24 -9.61 0.83
C ALA A 492 4.88 -10.82 -0.04
N LEU A 493 4.35 -10.61 -1.25
CA LEU A 493 3.99 -11.71 -2.17
C LEU A 493 5.16 -12.67 -2.44
N ARG A 494 6.40 -12.16 -2.54
CA ARG A 494 7.62 -12.97 -2.67
C ARG A 494 7.82 -13.98 -1.53
N GLN A 495 7.32 -13.70 -0.32
CA GLN A 495 7.41 -14.58 0.86
C GLN A 495 6.31 -15.66 0.87
N LEU A 496 5.27 -15.48 0.03
CA LEU A 496 4.14 -16.40 -0.08
C LEU A 496 4.30 -17.36 -1.26
N CYS A 497 5.28 -17.14 -2.13
CA CYS A 497 5.50 -17.90 -3.36
C CYS A 497 6.89 -18.54 -3.35
N GLU A 498 6.96 -19.80 -3.79
CA GLU A 498 8.20 -20.54 -4.01
C GLU A 498 8.37 -20.93 -5.47
N ILE A 499 9.62 -21.01 -5.94
CA ILE A 499 9.90 -21.42 -7.32
C ILE A 499 10.16 -22.94 -7.34
N ASN A 500 9.41 -23.64 -8.19
CA ASN A 500 9.58 -25.08 -8.39
C ASN A 500 10.63 -25.41 -9.44
N ASP A 501 10.67 -24.62 -10.52
CA ASP A 501 11.53 -24.85 -11.66
C ASP A 501 12.58 -23.74 -11.77
N GLU A 502 13.78 -24.03 -11.28
CA GLU A 502 14.89 -23.08 -11.17
C GLU A 502 15.36 -22.54 -12.52
N ARG A 503 15.11 -23.26 -13.63
CA ARG A 503 15.40 -22.79 -14.98
C ARG A 503 14.68 -21.48 -15.30
N TRP A 504 13.48 -21.29 -14.74
CA TRP A 504 12.63 -20.12 -14.99
C TRP A 504 12.83 -18.99 -13.98
N ARG A 505 13.75 -19.14 -13.01
CA ARG A 505 14.00 -18.12 -11.99
C ARG A 505 14.36 -16.75 -12.57
N PRO A 506 15.25 -16.61 -13.58
CA PRO A 506 15.56 -15.30 -14.16
C PRO A 506 14.31 -14.63 -14.74
N ALA A 507 13.52 -15.38 -15.51
CA ALA A 507 12.25 -14.91 -16.06
C ALA A 507 11.24 -14.51 -14.96
N LEU A 508 11.07 -15.33 -13.91
CA LEU A 508 10.16 -15.07 -12.80
C LEU A 508 10.54 -13.83 -11.98
N GLU A 509 11.82 -13.68 -11.64
CA GLU A 509 12.34 -12.56 -10.84
C GLU A 509 12.18 -11.22 -11.54
N VAL A 510 12.13 -11.25 -12.87
CA VAL A 510 12.07 -10.08 -13.72
C VAL A 510 10.63 -9.79 -14.17
N ALA A 511 9.85 -10.82 -14.53
CA ALA A 511 8.46 -10.69 -14.96
C ALA A 511 7.50 -10.43 -13.80
N PHE A 512 7.77 -10.95 -12.60
CA PHE A 512 6.95 -10.72 -11.42
C PHE A 512 7.26 -9.36 -10.77
N ALA A 513 6.93 -8.27 -11.46
CA ALA A 513 7.22 -6.91 -11.00
C ALA A 513 6.58 -6.58 -9.64
N GLN A 514 5.37 -7.10 -9.38
CA GLN A 514 4.62 -6.87 -8.15
C GLN A 514 5.03 -7.80 -6.98
N LYS A 515 6.16 -8.51 -7.07
CA LYS A 515 6.64 -9.44 -6.03
C LYS A 515 6.82 -8.81 -4.65
N PHE A 516 7.04 -7.49 -4.58
CA PHE A 516 7.16 -6.74 -3.32
C PHE A 516 5.82 -6.22 -2.78
N ALA A 517 4.71 -6.46 -3.48
CA ALA A 517 3.40 -6.03 -2.99
C ALA A 517 3.08 -6.72 -1.66
N VAL A 518 2.51 -5.94 -0.74
CA VAL A 518 2.23 -6.36 0.62
C VAL A 518 0.80 -6.90 0.72
N VAL A 519 0.67 -8.09 1.29
CA VAL A 519 -0.59 -8.78 1.57
C VAL A 519 -0.87 -8.69 3.06
N VAL A 520 -2.10 -8.34 3.39
CA VAL A 520 -2.66 -8.28 4.76
C VAL A 520 -4.00 -9.02 4.77
N ASP A 521 -4.42 -9.48 5.95
CA ASP A 521 -5.73 -10.09 6.14
C ASP A 521 -6.86 -9.05 6.05
N ASP A 522 -8.08 -9.51 5.76
CA ASP A 522 -9.26 -8.62 5.61
C ASP A 522 -9.51 -7.77 6.87
N ALA A 523 -9.26 -8.35 8.04
CA ALA A 523 -9.49 -7.71 9.32
C ALA A 523 -8.58 -6.48 9.54
N ASP A 524 -7.36 -6.52 8.99
CA ASP A 524 -6.34 -5.49 9.19
C ASP A 524 -6.20 -4.56 7.98
N TYR A 525 -6.92 -4.83 6.89
CA TYR A 525 -6.82 -4.07 5.64
C TYR A 525 -7.17 -2.59 5.83
N ASN A 526 -8.21 -2.26 6.60
CA ASN A 526 -8.61 -0.85 6.79
C ASN A 526 -7.54 -0.03 7.52
N ASP A 527 -6.91 -0.62 8.55
CA ASP A 527 -5.80 0.02 9.25
C ASP A 527 -4.55 0.09 8.37
N ALA A 528 -4.26 -0.96 7.61
CA ALA A 528 -3.16 -1.00 6.66
C ALA A 528 -3.30 0.05 5.54
N ASP A 529 -4.51 0.26 5.03
CA ASP A 529 -4.83 1.26 4.00
C ASP A 529 -4.62 2.68 4.54
N ARG A 530 -5.02 2.96 5.79
CA ARG A 530 -4.74 4.23 6.46
C ARG A 530 -3.23 4.47 6.60
N ILE A 531 -2.49 3.48 7.12
CA ILE A 531 -1.03 3.58 7.30
C ILE A 531 -0.33 3.77 5.95
N PHE A 532 -0.76 3.04 4.91
CA PHE A 532 -0.23 3.19 3.56
C PHE A 532 -0.49 4.58 2.97
N HIS A 533 -1.68 5.15 3.21
CA HIS A 533 -2.02 6.51 2.76
C HIS A 533 -1.21 7.59 3.48
N ASP A 534 -0.97 7.41 4.78
CA ASP A 534 -0.23 8.37 5.61
C ASP A 534 1.30 8.32 5.38
N LEU A 535 1.80 7.26 4.73
CA LEU A 535 3.21 7.08 4.39
C LEU A 535 3.62 8.07 3.28
N LYS A 536 4.05 9.29 3.68
CA LYS A 536 4.43 10.37 2.76
C LYS A 536 5.85 10.28 2.20
N GLU A 537 6.66 9.32 2.65
CA GLU A 537 8.04 9.12 2.19
C GLU A 537 8.23 7.74 1.52
N ASN A 538 8.47 7.73 0.21
CA ASN A 538 9.70 7.23 -0.44
C ASN A 538 9.55 7.10 -1.97
N VAL A 539 10.69 7.22 -2.66
CA VAL A 539 10.86 7.34 -4.13
C VAL A 539 10.53 6.05 -4.91
N PHE A 540 10.16 4.96 -4.23
CA PHE A 540 9.86 3.68 -4.85
C PHE A 540 8.35 3.37 -4.83
N PRO A 541 7.76 2.94 -5.96
CA PRO A 541 6.35 2.56 -6.01
C PRO A 541 6.12 1.24 -5.24
N GLU A 542 5.67 1.35 -3.99
CA GLU A 542 5.19 0.22 -3.19
C GLU A 542 3.70 -0.04 -3.47
N SER A 543 3.21 -1.26 -3.24
CA SER A 543 1.82 -1.65 -3.55
C SER A 543 1.21 -2.45 -2.41
N LEU A 544 0.04 -2.02 -1.95
CA LEU A 544 -0.78 -2.76 -1.00
C LEU A 544 -1.86 -3.56 -1.75
N VAL A 545 -1.96 -4.85 -1.46
CA VAL A 545 -2.97 -5.73 -2.05
C VAL A 545 -4.31 -5.49 -1.38
N ILE A 546 -5.38 -5.34 -2.17
CA ILE A 546 -6.76 -5.21 -1.69
C ILE A 546 -7.39 -6.62 -1.63
N PRO A 547 -7.54 -7.26 -0.45
CA PRO A 547 -7.93 -8.66 -0.35
C PRO A 547 -9.29 -8.97 -0.99
N ALA A 548 -10.29 -8.13 -0.75
CA ALA A 548 -11.64 -8.28 -1.30
C ALA A 548 -11.70 -8.22 -2.83
N ARG A 549 -10.79 -7.47 -3.47
CA ARG A 549 -10.67 -7.42 -4.93
C ARG A 549 -9.84 -8.57 -5.46
N ALA A 550 -8.74 -8.93 -4.78
CA ALA A 550 -7.90 -10.07 -5.15
C ALA A 550 -8.70 -11.38 -5.21
N ARG A 551 -9.66 -11.59 -4.30
CA ARG A 551 -10.57 -12.75 -4.35
C ARG A 551 -11.49 -12.75 -5.58
N LYS A 552 -11.84 -11.60 -6.16
CA LYS A 552 -12.73 -11.54 -7.34
C LYS A 552 -11.98 -11.70 -8.66
N LEU A 553 -10.65 -11.78 -8.64
CA LEU A 553 -9.85 -11.96 -9.85
C LEU A 553 -10.12 -13.33 -10.49
N PRO A 554 -10.14 -13.41 -11.84
CA PRO A 554 -10.29 -14.68 -12.54
C PRO A 554 -9.05 -15.56 -12.32
N GLY A 555 -9.22 -16.71 -11.69
CA GLY A 555 -8.17 -17.71 -11.44
C GLY A 555 -7.91 -18.62 -12.64
N GLN A 556 -7.79 -18.07 -13.85
CA GLN A 556 -7.49 -18.87 -15.04
C GLN A 556 -5.98 -19.00 -15.22
N CYS A 557 -5.47 -20.19 -14.93
CA CYS A 557 -4.09 -20.59 -15.23
C CYS A 557 -4.09 -21.47 -16.48
N LYS A 558 -3.42 -21.04 -17.57
CA LYS A 558 -3.27 -21.88 -18.77
C LYS A 558 -2.20 -22.93 -18.51
N LEU A 559 -2.40 -24.12 -19.08
CA LEU A 559 -1.44 -25.22 -19.02
C LEU A 559 -0.11 -24.78 -19.67
N GLY A 560 1.00 -24.96 -18.96
CA GLY A 560 2.33 -24.51 -19.40
C GLY A 560 2.59 -23.00 -19.21
N SER A 561 1.80 -22.31 -18.37
CA SER A 561 2.03 -20.91 -18.04
C SER A 561 3.13 -20.73 -16.99
N LEU A 562 3.68 -19.51 -16.92
CA LEU A 562 4.70 -19.13 -15.95
C LEU A 562 4.17 -19.23 -14.50
N ALA A 563 2.85 -19.09 -14.30
CA ALA A 563 2.20 -19.28 -13.00
C ALA A 563 2.27 -20.74 -12.47
N GLU A 564 2.42 -21.74 -13.33
CA GLU A 564 2.60 -23.15 -12.89
C GLU A 564 4.00 -23.39 -12.31
N LYS A 565 4.96 -22.51 -12.59
CA LYS A 565 6.34 -22.61 -12.09
C LYS A 565 6.49 -22.04 -10.68
N LEU A 566 5.43 -21.47 -10.13
CA LEU A 566 5.34 -20.94 -8.77
C LEU A 566 4.37 -21.76 -7.91
N ASP A 567 4.85 -22.22 -6.76
CA ASP A 567 4.03 -22.82 -5.70
C ASP A 567 3.67 -21.79 -4.64
N THR A 568 2.44 -21.87 -4.13
CA THR A 568 1.99 -21.04 -3.03
C THR A 568 0.90 -21.76 -2.25
N SER A 569 1.01 -21.72 -0.92
CA SER A 569 -0.01 -22.25 0.00
C SER A 569 -1.09 -21.22 0.35
N HIS A 570 -0.92 -19.96 -0.06
CA HIS A 570 -1.79 -18.86 0.32
C HIS A 570 -2.81 -18.54 -0.79
N GLU A 571 -4.11 -18.61 -0.47
CA GLU A 571 -5.19 -18.48 -1.46
C GLU A 571 -5.14 -17.14 -2.22
N LEU A 572 -4.98 -16.01 -1.52
CA LEU A 572 -4.88 -14.69 -2.17
C LEU A 572 -3.67 -14.59 -3.10
N ALA A 573 -2.50 -15.08 -2.66
CA ALA A 573 -1.30 -15.07 -3.48
C ALA A 573 -1.48 -15.93 -4.74
N ARG A 574 -2.13 -17.10 -4.63
CA ARG A 574 -2.46 -17.95 -5.79
C ARG A 574 -3.29 -17.21 -6.82
N ARG A 575 -4.38 -16.56 -6.40
CA ARG A 575 -5.26 -15.82 -7.33
C ARG A 575 -4.53 -14.65 -8.00
N ILE A 576 -3.66 -13.95 -7.28
CA ILE A 576 -2.87 -12.84 -7.85
C ILE A 576 -1.84 -13.38 -8.86
N VAL A 577 -1.13 -14.45 -8.52
CA VAL A 577 -0.15 -15.08 -9.42
C VAL A 577 -0.84 -15.62 -10.68
N ASP A 578 -1.98 -16.30 -10.55
CA ASP A 578 -2.75 -16.80 -11.69
C ASP A 578 -3.25 -15.65 -12.59
N HIS A 579 -3.72 -14.55 -11.99
CA HIS A 579 -4.17 -13.40 -12.76
C HIS A 579 -3.03 -12.70 -13.52
N LEU A 580 -1.85 -12.57 -12.90
CA LEU A 580 -0.71 -11.85 -13.48
C LEU A 580 0.07 -12.71 -14.49
N LEU A 581 0.28 -13.98 -14.19
CA LEU A 581 1.21 -14.87 -14.89
C LEU A 581 0.53 -16.08 -15.54
N GLY A 582 -0.74 -16.37 -15.24
CA GLY A 582 -1.47 -17.53 -15.78
C GLY A 582 -1.74 -17.45 -17.28
N ASP A 583 -1.61 -16.26 -17.86
CA ASP A 583 -1.75 -15.98 -19.28
C ASP A 583 -0.43 -16.03 -20.07
N VAL A 584 0.71 -16.11 -19.37
CA VAL A 584 2.05 -16.01 -19.97
C VAL A 584 2.61 -17.41 -20.17
N LEU A 585 2.70 -17.88 -21.42
CA LEU A 585 3.18 -19.24 -21.72
C LEU A 585 4.71 -19.34 -21.68
N CYS A 586 5.22 -20.41 -21.09
CA CYS A 586 6.64 -20.75 -21.08
C CYS A 586 7.03 -21.42 -22.40
N VAL A 587 7.98 -20.85 -23.13
CA VAL A 587 8.50 -21.41 -24.41
C VAL A 587 10.03 -21.48 -24.40
N ASP A 588 10.58 -22.45 -25.11
CA ASP A 588 12.04 -22.70 -25.14
C ASP A 588 12.73 -22.10 -26.38
N SER A 589 11.97 -21.79 -27.44
CA SER A 589 12.49 -21.26 -28.70
C SER A 589 11.88 -19.91 -29.07
N ARG A 590 12.64 -19.09 -29.82
CA ARG A 590 12.15 -17.80 -30.34
C ARG A 590 11.04 -17.95 -31.39
N GLU A 591 11.05 -19.08 -32.09
CA GLU A 591 10.06 -19.40 -33.12
C GLU A 591 8.68 -19.69 -32.50
N GLU A 592 8.65 -20.46 -31.41
CA GLU A 592 7.44 -20.69 -30.62
C GLU A 592 6.93 -19.42 -29.94
N LEU A 593 7.85 -18.55 -29.48
CA LEU A 593 7.51 -17.26 -28.87
C LEU A 593 6.67 -16.41 -29.83
N ALA A 594 7.07 -16.30 -31.11
CA ALA A 594 6.38 -15.50 -32.12
C ALA A 594 4.98 -16.02 -32.50
N ALA A 595 4.73 -17.32 -32.32
CA ALA A 595 3.45 -17.95 -32.63
C ALA A 595 2.39 -17.75 -31.53
N LYS A 596 2.76 -17.22 -30.35
CA LYS A 596 1.88 -17.06 -29.20
C LYS A 596 1.62 -15.58 -28.92
N GLU A 597 0.42 -15.26 -28.43
CA GLU A 597 0.03 -13.88 -28.11
C GLU A 597 0.72 -13.33 -26.84
N LYS A 598 0.98 -14.21 -25.85
CA LYS A 598 1.74 -13.89 -24.63
C LYS A 598 2.62 -15.07 -24.25
N ALA A 599 3.94 -14.90 -24.36
CA ALA A 599 4.91 -15.95 -24.04
C ALA A 599 6.23 -15.36 -23.51
N ILE A 600 7.00 -16.17 -22.79
CA ILE A 600 8.28 -15.78 -22.18
C ILE A 600 9.32 -16.90 -22.33
N LEU A 601 10.58 -16.49 -22.56
CA LEU A 601 11.76 -17.34 -22.55
C LEU A 601 12.42 -17.36 -21.16
N PRO A 602 13.25 -18.36 -20.83
CA PRO A 602 13.91 -18.47 -19.53
C PRO A 602 14.80 -17.27 -19.14
N ASP A 603 15.29 -16.52 -20.13
CA ASP A 603 16.13 -15.32 -19.95
C ASP A 603 15.33 -14.04 -19.64
N GLY A 604 14.00 -14.11 -19.64
CA GLY A 604 13.10 -12.98 -19.40
C GLY A 604 12.72 -12.20 -20.66
N TYR A 605 13.09 -12.66 -21.86
CA TYR A 605 12.58 -12.10 -23.11
C TYR A 605 11.13 -12.55 -23.33
N MET A 606 10.21 -11.61 -23.58
CA MET A 606 8.78 -11.91 -23.66
C MET A 606 8.07 -11.24 -24.85
N ILE A 607 7.00 -11.86 -25.33
CA ILE A 607 6.01 -11.25 -26.23
C ILE A 607 4.74 -10.95 -25.43
N ARG A 608 4.16 -9.78 -25.67
CA ARG A 608 2.87 -9.38 -25.11
C ARG A 608 2.04 -8.63 -26.16
N GLY A 609 1.06 -9.31 -26.74
CA GLY A 609 0.24 -8.77 -27.82
C GLY A 609 1.12 -8.43 -29.03
N ALA A 610 1.08 -7.17 -29.47
CA ALA A 610 1.87 -6.69 -30.61
C ALA A 610 3.33 -6.31 -30.28
N PHE A 611 3.80 -6.53 -29.04
CA PHE A 611 5.10 -6.03 -28.57
C PHE A 611 6.06 -7.14 -28.16
N ASN A 612 7.29 -7.05 -28.67
CA ASN A 612 8.46 -7.71 -28.07
C ASN A 612 8.94 -6.86 -26.89
N VAL A 613 8.95 -7.44 -25.69
CA VAL A 613 9.35 -6.76 -24.46
C VAL A 613 10.62 -7.42 -23.93
N ARG A 614 11.67 -6.61 -23.79
CA ARG A 614 12.88 -7.00 -23.08
C ARG A 614 12.82 -6.41 -21.69
N LEU A 615 12.61 -7.26 -20.70
CA LEU A 615 12.61 -6.84 -19.32
C LEU A 615 14.04 -6.58 -18.83
N ARG A 616 14.18 -6.03 -17.61
CA ARG A 616 15.50 -5.73 -17.01
C ARG A 616 16.38 -6.98 -16.97
N HIS A 617 17.70 -6.80 -17.07
CA HIS A 617 18.62 -7.90 -16.87
C HIS A 617 18.46 -8.48 -15.45
N TYR A 618 18.55 -9.79 -15.33
CA TYR A 618 18.48 -10.45 -14.03
C TYR A 618 19.82 -10.30 -13.32
N ASP A 619 19.86 -9.55 -12.22
CA ASP A 619 21.08 -9.23 -11.47
C ASP A 619 21.65 -10.41 -10.65
N TYR A 620 21.17 -11.64 -10.89
CA TYR A 620 21.49 -12.84 -10.11
C TYR A 620 21.23 -12.70 -8.60
N ARG A 621 20.30 -11.81 -8.23
CA ARG A 621 19.83 -11.59 -6.86
C ARG A 621 18.40 -12.15 -6.72
N PRO A 622 18.27 -13.43 -6.33
CA PRO A 622 16.96 -14.03 -6.15
C PRO A 622 16.23 -13.47 -4.93
N CYS A 623 14.99 -13.00 -5.12
CA CYS A 623 14.14 -12.40 -4.09
C CYS A 623 12.90 -13.24 -3.76
N ILE A 624 12.48 -14.12 -4.67
CA ILE A 624 11.26 -14.94 -4.59
C ILE A 624 11.56 -16.23 -3.83
N GLY A 625 10.75 -16.49 -2.79
CA GLY A 625 10.85 -17.66 -1.94
C GLY A 625 11.93 -17.55 -0.86
N GLU A 626 11.83 -18.40 0.15
CA GLU A 626 12.87 -18.67 1.14
C GLU A 626 14.12 -19.22 0.43
N ARG A 627 13.95 -20.16 -0.51
CA ARG A 627 15.06 -20.69 -1.31
C ARG A 627 15.81 -19.62 -2.10
N GLY A 628 15.07 -18.62 -2.59
CA GLY A 628 15.65 -17.45 -3.25
C GLY A 628 16.52 -16.65 -2.28
N LEU A 629 15.99 -16.31 -1.11
CA LEU A 629 16.74 -15.58 -0.09
C LEU A 629 17.97 -16.34 0.41
N GLU A 630 17.88 -17.67 0.56
CA GLU A 630 19.02 -18.50 0.94
C GLU A 630 20.14 -18.47 -0.11
N ARG A 631 19.79 -18.50 -1.40
CA ARG A 631 20.78 -18.35 -2.48
C ARG A 631 21.39 -16.96 -2.51
N GLN A 632 20.57 -15.92 -2.32
CA GLN A 632 21.09 -14.55 -2.23
C GLN A 632 22.03 -14.41 -1.04
N ARG A 633 21.68 -14.99 0.11
CA ARG A 633 22.53 -15.06 1.30
C ARG A 633 23.84 -15.79 1.01
N GLY A 634 23.78 -16.96 0.36
CA GLY A 634 24.96 -17.71 -0.06
C GLY A 634 25.89 -16.88 -0.95
N PHE A 635 25.35 -16.23 -1.97
CA PHE A 635 26.12 -15.36 -2.85
C PHE A 635 26.76 -14.16 -2.13
N LEU A 636 26.03 -13.52 -1.21
CA LEU A 636 26.60 -12.42 -0.40
C LEU A 636 27.65 -12.94 0.59
N GLN A 637 27.48 -14.14 1.12
CA GLN A 637 28.45 -14.80 2.00
C GLN A 637 29.73 -15.13 1.24
N ASP A 638 29.63 -15.67 0.01
CA ASP A 638 30.78 -15.96 -0.84
C ASP A 638 31.58 -14.69 -1.13
N LYS A 639 30.89 -13.57 -1.44
CA LYS A 639 31.54 -12.26 -1.61
C LYS A 639 32.18 -11.75 -0.34
N PHE A 640 31.52 -11.92 0.81
CA PHE A 640 32.09 -11.53 2.10
C PHE A 640 33.38 -12.32 2.37
N ASP A 641 33.36 -13.62 2.10
CA ASP A 641 34.51 -14.50 2.28
C ASP A 641 35.64 -14.19 1.29
N GLU A 642 35.32 -13.76 0.06
CA GLU A 642 36.30 -13.26 -0.91
C GLU A 642 37.03 -12.02 -0.38
N PHE A 643 36.29 -10.99 0.06
CA PHE A 643 36.89 -9.78 0.64
C PHE A 643 37.67 -10.08 1.94
N LYS A 644 37.19 -11.03 2.74
CA LYS A 644 37.86 -11.49 3.95
C LYS A 644 39.21 -12.12 3.61
N ARG A 645 39.25 -13.05 2.65
CA ARG A 645 40.51 -13.69 2.18
C ARG A 645 41.48 -12.65 1.62
N ASP A 646 40.99 -11.70 0.81
CA ASP A 646 41.81 -10.60 0.29
C ASP A 646 42.47 -9.80 1.43
N ASN A 647 41.72 -9.49 2.50
CA ASN A 647 42.26 -8.77 3.65
C ASN A 647 43.20 -9.61 4.52
N GLU A 648 42.91 -10.89 4.72
CA GLU A 648 43.79 -11.83 5.43
C GLU A 648 45.15 -11.96 4.76
N VAL A 649 45.20 -11.86 3.42
CA VAL A 649 46.46 -11.83 2.65
C VAL A 649 47.21 -10.50 2.80
N MET A 650 46.49 -9.36 2.86
CA MET A 650 47.10 -8.02 2.94
C MET A 650 47.56 -7.63 4.35
N GLN A 651 46.89 -8.13 5.40
CA GLN A 651 47.13 -7.74 6.79
C GLN A 651 48.59 -7.94 7.25
N PRO A 652 49.20 -9.15 7.12
CA PRO A 652 50.55 -9.38 7.62
C PRO A 652 51.59 -8.51 6.93
N ALA A 653 51.34 -8.17 5.67
CA ALA A 653 52.23 -7.31 4.91
C ALA A 653 52.17 -5.87 5.46
N ILE A 654 50.96 -5.31 5.67
CA ILE A 654 50.79 -3.97 6.27
C ILE A 654 51.48 -3.90 7.65
N ASP A 655 51.28 -4.91 8.50
CA ASP A 655 51.87 -4.97 9.84
C ASP A 655 53.42 -5.01 9.80
N ALA A 656 54.00 -5.69 8.81
CA ALA A 656 55.46 -5.73 8.61
C ALA A 656 56.04 -4.36 8.27
N VAL A 657 55.34 -3.54 7.46
CA VAL A 657 55.78 -2.18 7.12
C VAL A 657 55.64 -1.24 8.32
N ASP A 658 54.59 -1.38 9.12
CA ASP A 658 54.43 -0.60 10.36
C ASP A 658 55.57 -0.87 11.34
N ALA A 659 55.99 -2.14 11.49
CA ALA A 659 57.15 -2.50 12.31
C ALA A 659 58.47 -1.88 11.79
N LEU A 660 58.68 -1.88 10.47
CA LEU A 660 59.87 -1.28 9.84
C LEU A 660 59.94 0.24 10.04
N VAL A 661 58.80 0.93 10.02
CA VAL A 661 58.73 2.38 10.28
C VAL A 661 59.13 2.67 11.73
N VAL A 662 58.64 1.89 12.69
CA VAL A 662 59.02 2.03 14.10
C VAL A 662 60.52 1.78 14.32
N GLN A 663 61.08 0.74 13.68
CA GLN A 663 62.53 0.46 13.76
C GLN A 663 63.39 1.58 13.14
N PHE A 664 62.95 2.16 12.02
CA PHE A 664 63.66 3.28 11.36
C PHE A 664 63.86 4.46 12.32
N ASP A 665 62.81 4.80 13.08
CA ASP A 665 62.84 5.90 14.05
C ASP A 665 63.71 5.54 15.27
N GLN A 666 63.65 4.30 15.76
CA GLN A 666 64.48 3.82 16.88
C GLN A 666 65.98 3.87 16.58
N TYR A 667 66.39 3.51 15.35
CA TYR A 667 67.79 3.50 14.93
C TYR A 667 68.31 4.88 14.46
N ARG A 668 67.48 5.93 14.48
CA ARG A 668 67.85 7.29 14.01
C ARG A 668 68.53 7.29 12.63
N LEU A 669 68.09 6.43 11.71
CA LEU A 669 68.67 6.30 10.37
C LEU A 669 68.56 7.60 9.55
N SER A 670 67.70 8.52 9.97
CA SER A 670 67.46 9.83 9.39
C SER A 670 68.51 10.91 9.69
N ALA A 671 69.45 10.68 10.63
CA ALA A 671 70.44 11.68 11.05
C ALA A 671 71.48 11.97 9.93
N GLU A 672 71.88 13.23 9.73
CA GLU A 672 72.73 13.61 8.57
C GLU A 672 74.24 13.63 8.88
N SER A 673 74.63 13.46 10.15
CA SER A 673 75.99 13.68 10.63
C SER A 673 76.40 12.60 11.63
N LEU A 674 77.49 11.89 11.31
CA LEU A 674 78.20 11.05 12.29
C LEU A 674 78.93 11.87 13.35
N HIS A 675 79.19 13.16 13.10
CA HIS A 675 79.76 14.05 14.12
C HIS A 675 78.77 14.35 15.22
N ASP A 676 77.46 14.24 14.97
CA ASP A 676 76.45 14.42 16.01
C ASP A 676 76.43 13.17 16.91
N ASP A 677 76.51 11.98 16.30
CA ASP A 677 76.64 10.69 16.99
C ASP A 677 77.97 10.62 17.80
N LEU A 678 79.07 11.13 17.23
CA LEU A 678 80.40 11.15 17.88
C LEU A 678 80.60 12.30 18.87
N ALA A 679 79.97 13.46 18.68
CA ALA A 679 80.03 14.56 19.66
C ALA A 679 79.31 14.19 20.96
N GLU A 680 78.39 13.24 20.89
CA GLU A 680 77.81 12.59 22.06
C GLU A 680 78.77 11.54 22.64
N ALA A 681 79.43 10.74 21.79
CA ALA A 681 80.44 9.76 22.21
C ALA A 681 81.75 10.37 22.74
N THR A 682 82.15 11.60 22.37
CA THR A 682 83.32 12.29 22.94
C THR A 682 83.11 12.72 24.38
N ARG A 683 81.86 12.72 24.86
CA ARG A 683 81.55 12.87 26.28
C ARG A 683 81.83 11.59 27.06
N LEU A 684 82.11 10.46 26.40
CA LEU A 684 82.33 9.17 27.06
C LEU A 684 83.53 9.16 28.02
N PRO A 685 84.72 9.71 27.71
CA PRO A 685 85.82 9.82 28.67
C PRO A 685 85.46 10.73 29.85
N GLU A 686 84.75 11.83 29.60
CA GLU A 686 84.27 12.72 30.67
C GLU A 686 83.28 11.99 31.60
N ARG A 687 82.41 11.15 31.03
CA ARG A 687 81.43 10.32 31.76
C ARG A 687 82.10 9.14 32.47
N GLU A 688 83.10 8.50 31.85
CA GLU A 688 83.92 7.42 32.44
C GLU A 688 84.82 7.95 33.57
N ASP A 689 85.40 9.14 33.42
CA ASP A 689 86.18 9.80 34.47
C ASP A 689 85.29 10.33 35.58
N LYS A 690 84.09 10.84 35.25
CA LYS A 690 83.08 11.17 36.26
C LYS A 690 82.65 9.91 37.02
N LEU A 691 82.42 8.79 36.33
CA LEU A 691 82.13 7.50 36.95
C LEU A 691 83.29 7.01 37.83
N ARG A 692 84.55 7.10 37.39
CA ARG A 692 85.73 6.72 38.17
C ARG A 692 85.96 7.60 39.40
N ARG A 693 85.79 8.92 39.26
CA ARG A 693 85.86 9.86 40.39
C ARG A 693 84.76 9.57 41.39
N ASN A 694 83.54 9.34 40.92
CA ASN A 694 82.42 8.98 41.77
C ASN A 694 82.66 7.63 42.47
N ILE A 695 83.22 6.62 41.80
CA ILE A 695 83.59 5.33 42.42
C ILE A 695 84.68 5.50 43.48
N ALA A 696 85.73 6.30 43.21
CA ALA A 696 86.80 6.56 44.16
C ALA A 696 86.33 7.38 45.39
N GLU A 697 85.41 8.31 45.20
CA GLU A 697 84.77 9.03 46.31
C GLU A 697 83.82 8.12 47.11
N LEU A 698 83.08 7.25 46.43
CA LEU A 698 82.28 6.20 47.11
C LEU A 698 83.17 5.27 47.95
N ASP A 699 84.35 4.87 47.44
CA ASP A 699 85.29 4.01 48.16
C ASP A 699 85.92 4.68 49.40
N ARG A 700 86.08 6.01 49.40
CA ARG A 700 86.53 6.77 50.58
C ARG A 700 85.45 6.90 51.65
N VAL A 701 84.21 7.11 51.23
CA VAL A 701 83.04 7.21 52.12
C VAL A 701 82.63 5.84 52.69
N ARG A 702 83.10 4.74 52.06
CA ARG A 702 82.83 3.33 52.37
C ARG A 702 83.19 2.87 53.80
N ALA A 703 84.02 3.61 54.54
CA ALA A 703 84.52 3.20 55.86
C ALA A 703 83.54 3.37 57.04
N ALA A 704 82.39 4.03 56.86
CA ALA A 704 81.55 4.53 57.97
C ALA A 704 80.26 3.73 58.27
N GLY A 705 80.22 2.42 57.96
CA GLY A 705 79.06 1.56 58.33
C GLY A 705 77.78 1.82 57.52
N PHE A 706 77.92 2.39 56.31
CA PHE A 706 76.82 2.67 55.39
C PHE A 706 76.32 1.42 54.64
N GLU A 707 77.08 0.31 54.61
CA GLU A 707 76.69 -0.95 53.93
C GLU A 707 75.51 -1.65 54.61
N ASP A 708 75.42 -1.62 55.95
CA ASP A 708 74.29 -2.23 56.67
C ASP A 708 73.00 -1.42 56.44
N LYS A 709 73.11 -0.08 56.47
CA LYS A 709 72.00 0.82 56.13
C LYS A 709 71.60 0.73 54.66
N GLU A 710 72.53 0.38 53.77
CA GLU A 710 72.26 0.11 52.35
C GLU A 710 71.51 -1.21 52.15
N ARG A 711 71.88 -2.28 52.88
CA ARG A 711 71.12 -3.53 52.86
C ARG A 711 69.69 -3.32 53.36
N ASP A 712 69.52 -2.50 54.39
CA ASP A 712 68.20 -2.14 54.91
C ASP A 712 67.40 -1.31 53.88
N LEU A 713 68.05 -0.37 53.19
CA LEU A 713 67.41 0.45 52.16
C LEU A 713 67.06 -0.36 50.90
N ALA A 714 67.92 -1.31 50.49
CA ALA A 714 67.65 -2.21 49.37
C ALA A 714 66.53 -3.22 49.70
N ALA A 715 66.48 -3.70 50.95
CA ALA A 715 65.38 -4.54 51.43
C ALA A 715 64.05 -3.76 51.48
N LEU A 716 64.09 -2.50 51.90
CA LEU A 716 62.95 -1.57 51.86
C LEU A 716 62.49 -1.29 50.43
N ASP A 717 63.41 -0.97 49.51
CA ASP A 717 63.10 -0.72 48.09
C ASP A 717 62.52 -1.98 47.42
N SER A 718 63.03 -3.17 47.75
CA SER A 718 62.47 -4.43 47.24
C SER A 718 61.07 -4.73 47.79
N ARG A 719 60.81 -4.42 49.06
CA ARG A 719 59.48 -4.58 49.66
C ARG A 719 58.50 -3.53 49.12
N LEU A 720 58.95 -2.29 48.89
CA LEU A 720 58.18 -1.24 48.26
C LEU A 720 57.84 -1.59 46.80
N ALA A 721 58.75 -2.20 46.05
CA ALA A 721 58.47 -2.69 44.70
C ALA A 721 57.46 -3.85 44.71
N ALA A 722 57.55 -4.77 45.67
CA ALA A 722 56.56 -5.83 45.84
C ALA A 722 55.17 -5.28 46.20
N LEU A 723 55.09 -4.33 47.14
CA LEU A 723 53.85 -3.63 47.51
C LEU A 723 53.29 -2.79 46.35
N GLN A 724 54.16 -2.18 45.53
CA GLN A 724 53.75 -1.46 44.31
C GLN A 724 53.11 -2.42 43.31
N ASN A 725 53.71 -3.58 43.08
CA ASN A 725 53.15 -4.61 42.21
C ASN A 725 51.83 -5.18 42.76
N GLU A 726 51.70 -5.33 44.10
CA GLU A 726 50.45 -5.74 44.76
C GLU A 726 49.34 -4.67 44.70
N ILE A 727 49.69 -3.38 44.52
CA ILE A 727 48.73 -2.27 44.35
C ILE A 727 48.35 -2.07 42.87
N GLU A 728 49.25 -2.40 41.94
CA GLU A 728 49.03 -2.29 40.48
C GLU A 728 48.34 -3.52 39.87
N ALA A 729 48.47 -4.69 40.51
CA ALA A 729 47.71 -5.90 40.21
C ALA A 729 46.29 -5.84 40.79
#